data_AF-A0A976IDW3-F1
#
_entry.id   AF-A0A976IDW3-F1
#
_cell.length_a   1.000
_cell.length_b   1.000
_cell.length_c   1.000
_cell.angle_alpha   90.00
_cell.angle_beta   90.00
_cell.angle_gamma   90.00
#
_symmetry.space_group_name_H-M   'P 1'
#
loop_
_entity.id
_entity.type
_entity.pdbx_description
1 polymer ?
#
loop_
_entity_poly.entity_id
_entity_poly.type
_entity_poly.pdbx_seq_one_letter_code
_entity_poly.pdbx_strand_id
1 'polypeptide(L)'
;MWSCMLLLLVLALPSVVAVLPTGVLSLQILQESPQKPLELAKQLCSPSAIAGWGMPLPARSDSQWKTLVQSPASNYDGCAPYHFQPEKFSARGSVVLVDRGNCSFVTKAFAAQAAGAIGLIVRGTKRAVYEAIMSNRTTNSSTYLIKHDAEFNGINVAVENKPVFEYDCSKGVAFVDELAIPVWNTDAKKCSEDVRCSSRSCVLTGHTMMQGSSTKHQVCCMWDTFVIMGAMNETGVAKLAIPVVYVTINDGQELQNAIVKYPTSLVARTYQRERPLIDVSSILLWALGVATALGATYYSTRDLRHRNEWDAAFRDQKERGDQDQVSLTYGRDDVYELNARHAVGFMALAGVVLIGLYYAKIGGVIPVLFAVSGAVTLAQVVGTPLMEWLVPSIASRELPIPLSGGTASVSECLGFLPSIAVAVVWYLHRRTYWVLQDLMGISLCFLFLRTVQLPNLKVATVLLTLAFAYDVFFVFLSPIFFGSSVMVDVASGGPAAYTKSGYPGVDYCERYPTYSACVDPEPMPMLLVMPRIMNWAGGVSMLGLGDIIMPGMLHSFAQRYDYARGGTKNYFRMMAIGYAVGLALANLAVMITSMGQPALMYIVPSTLGPLIIASKRNGDFRAMWSGAVGFESTTRSSYDGPEYSAVSLVGP
;
A
#
# COMPACT_ATOMS: atom_id res chain seq x y z
N MET A 1 -20.88 5.84 23.06
CA MET A 1 -19.76 4.92 23.35
C MET A 1 -19.80 3.62 22.54
N TRP A 2 -20.96 2.95 22.38
CA TRP A 2 -21.05 1.68 21.65
C TRP A 2 -20.81 1.80 20.12
N SER A 3 -21.17 2.92 19.49
CA SER A 3 -20.92 3.12 18.05
C SER A 3 -19.46 3.38 17.68
N CYS A 4 -18.64 3.97 18.58
CA CYS A 4 -17.20 4.13 18.35
C CYS A 4 -16.43 2.83 18.53
N MET A 5 -16.83 1.99 19.50
CA MET A 5 -16.23 0.66 19.68
C MET A 5 -16.52 -0.25 18.49
N LEU A 6 -17.73 -0.19 17.93
CA LEU A 6 -18.09 -0.98 16.74
C LEU A 6 -17.27 -0.55 15.51
N LEU A 7 -17.00 0.75 15.35
CA LEU A 7 -16.17 1.27 14.26
C LEU A 7 -14.70 0.83 14.41
N LEU A 8 -14.15 0.90 15.62
CA LEU A 8 -12.79 0.42 15.93
C LEU A 8 -12.64 -1.10 15.75
N LEU A 9 -13.71 -1.88 16.01
CA LEU A 9 -13.70 -3.34 15.82
C LEU A 9 -13.77 -3.74 14.34
N VAL A 10 -14.50 -2.98 13.51
CA VAL A 10 -14.56 -3.20 12.05
C VAL A 10 -13.24 -2.82 11.35
N LEU A 11 -12.46 -1.92 11.95
CA LEU A 11 -11.15 -1.48 11.43
C LEU A 11 -9.97 -2.38 11.85
N ALA A 12 -10.23 -3.40 12.69
CA ALA A 12 -9.22 -4.34 13.19
C ALA A 12 -9.14 -5.65 12.39
N LEU A 13 -9.83 -5.77 11.24
CA LEU A 13 -9.80 -6.99 10.44
C LEU A 13 -8.40 -7.17 9.82
N PRO A 14 -7.64 -8.22 10.20
CA PRO A 14 -6.41 -8.55 9.50
C PRO A 14 -6.77 -9.02 8.09
N SER A 15 -6.28 -8.30 7.09
CA SER A 15 -6.33 -8.76 5.70
C SER A 15 -5.41 -9.97 5.54
N VAL A 16 -6.00 -11.13 5.27
CA VAL A 16 -5.27 -12.34 4.87
C VAL A 16 -4.71 -12.08 3.47
N VAL A 17 -3.40 -11.85 3.39
CA VAL A 17 -2.69 -11.71 2.11
C VAL A 17 -2.23 -13.11 1.70
N ALA A 18 -3.00 -13.76 0.84
CA ALA A 18 -2.55 -14.96 0.14
C ALA A 18 -1.99 -14.55 -1.24
N VAL A 19 -1.03 -15.30 -1.79
CA VAL A 19 -0.60 -15.22 -3.19
C VAL A 19 -1.79 -15.61 -4.01
N LEU A 20 -2.51 -14.58 -4.45
CA LEU A 20 -3.68 -14.78 -5.25
C LEU A 20 -3.22 -15.13 -6.67
N PRO A 21 -3.51 -16.36 -7.13
CA PRO A 21 -3.13 -16.80 -8.47
C PRO A 21 -3.74 -15.86 -9.52
N THR A 22 -2.89 -15.42 -10.45
CA THR A 22 -3.25 -14.43 -11.47
C THR A 22 -3.86 -15.05 -12.72
N GLY A 23 -3.81 -16.38 -12.84
CA GLY A 23 -4.39 -17.15 -13.95
C GLY A 23 -5.58 -17.99 -13.52
N VAL A 24 -6.44 -18.28 -14.48
CA VAL A 24 -7.56 -19.23 -14.34
C VAL A 24 -7.41 -20.31 -15.38
N LEU A 25 -7.47 -21.57 -14.94
CA LEU A 25 -7.59 -22.77 -15.78
C LEU A 25 -9.06 -23.21 -15.78
N SER A 26 -9.66 -23.25 -16.96
CA SER A 26 -11.04 -23.67 -17.16
C SER A 26 -11.03 -24.94 -18.01
N LEU A 27 -11.75 -25.97 -17.53
CA LEU A 27 -11.87 -27.28 -18.17
C LEU A 27 -13.30 -27.47 -18.66
N GLN A 28 -13.43 -28.05 -19.84
CA GLN A 28 -14.71 -28.30 -20.48
C GLN A 28 -14.66 -29.58 -21.31
N ILE A 29 -15.82 -30.19 -21.50
CA ILE A 29 -15.98 -31.39 -22.33
C ILE A 29 -16.56 -30.96 -23.67
N LEU A 30 -15.89 -31.33 -24.76
CA LEU A 30 -16.40 -31.26 -26.13
C LEU A 30 -17.49 -32.32 -26.27
N GLN A 31 -18.75 -31.88 -26.26
CA GLN A 31 -19.91 -32.74 -26.48
C GLN A 31 -20.23 -32.77 -27.98
N GLU A 32 -20.63 -33.93 -28.53
CA GLU A 32 -21.11 -34.05 -29.93
C GLU A 32 -22.46 -33.35 -30.17
N SER A 33 -23.11 -32.81 -29.13
CA SER A 33 -24.42 -32.15 -29.23
C SER A 33 -24.30 -30.61 -29.28
N PRO A 34 -25.06 -29.89 -30.13
CA PRO A 34 -24.86 -28.45 -30.39
C PRO A 34 -25.26 -27.51 -29.24
N GLN A 35 -25.84 -28.01 -28.15
CA GLN A 35 -26.34 -27.16 -27.07
C GLN A 35 -25.37 -27.10 -25.90
N LYS A 36 -24.55 -26.03 -25.92
CA LYS A 36 -23.74 -25.47 -24.84
C LYS A 36 -22.85 -26.46 -24.06
N PRO A 37 -21.53 -26.47 -24.28
CA PRO A 37 -20.64 -27.42 -23.64
C PRO A 37 -20.60 -27.26 -22.11
N LEU A 38 -20.57 -28.38 -21.38
CA LEU A 38 -20.62 -28.42 -19.91
C LEU A 38 -19.26 -28.00 -19.31
N GLU A 39 -19.27 -26.95 -18.49
CA GLU A 39 -18.07 -26.50 -17.76
C GLU A 39 -17.80 -27.44 -16.60
N LEU A 40 -16.69 -28.19 -16.67
CA LEU A 40 -16.38 -29.29 -15.76
C LEU A 40 -15.74 -28.77 -14.46
N ALA A 41 -14.79 -27.83 -14.60
CA ALA A 41 -14.11 -27.21 -13.46
C ALA A 41 -13.51 -25.85 -13.84
N LYS A 42 -13.46 -24.95 -12.86
CA LYS A 42 -12.61 -23.74 -12.89
C LYS A 42 -11.68 -23.81 -11.71
N GLN A 43 -10.39 -23.80 -12.00
CA GLN A 43 -9.34 -23.83 -11.00
C GLN A 43 -8.44 -22.61 -11.22
N LEU A 44 -7.78 -22.19 -10.15
CA LEU A 44 -6.82 -21.11 -10.25
C LEU A 44 -5.45 -21.67 -10.64
N CYS A 45 -4.61 -20.88 -11.29
CA CYS A 45 -3.27 -21.31 -11.68
C CYS A 45 -2.26 -20.16 -11.62
N SER A 46 -0.99 -20.52 -11.44
CA SER A 46 0.13 -19.58 -11.40
C SER A 46 0.83 -19.56 -12.78
N PRO A 47 0.72 -18.49 -13.58
CA PRO A 47 1.44 -18.39 -14.85
C PRO A 47 2.93 -18.05 -14.69
N SER A 48 3.77 -18.58 -15.59
CA SER A 48 5.22 -18.31 -15.61
C SER A 48 5.56 -16.85 -15.85
N ALA A 49 4.67 -16.11 -16.50
CA ALA A 49 4.86 -14.68 -16.76
C ALA A 49 5.01 -13.86 -15.47
N ILE A 50 4.47 -14.33 -14.34
CA ILE A 50 4.71 -13.69 -13.03
C ILE A 50 6.18 -13.76 -12.64
N ALA A 51 6.87 -14.84 -13.00
CA ALA A 51 8.28 -15.04 -12.76
C ALA A 51 9.19 -14.35 -13.80
N GLY A 52 8.60 -13.52 -14.68
CA GLY A 52 9.34 -12.77 -15.69
C GLY A 52 9.59 -13.52 -17.01
N TRP A 53 8.90 -14.64 -17.27
CA TRP A 53 9.14 -15.40 -18.50
C TRP A 53 7.97 -16.18 -19.10
N GLY A 54 8.12 -16.56 -20.37
CA GLY A 54 7.08 -17.16 -21.19
C GLY A 54 6.05 -16.10 -21.61
N MET A 55 5.07 -16.52 -22.41
CA MET A 55 4.03 -15.59 -22.84
C MET A 55 3.01 -15.33 -21.71
N PRO A 56 2.55 -14.08 -21.55
CA PRO A 56 1.46 -13.77 -20.63
C PRO A 56 0.18 -14.50 -21.06
N LEU A 57 -0.67 -14.79 -20.08
CA LEU A 57 -1.98 -15.37 -20.37
C LEU A 57 -2.85 -14.34 -21.13
N PRO A 58 -3.64 -14.79 -22.12
CA PRO A 58 -4.54 -13.90 -22.83
C PRO A 58 -5.67 -13.40 -21.91
N ALA A 59 -6.30 -12.28 -22.31
CA ALA A 59 -7.55 -11.86 -21.72
C ALA A 59 -8.63 -12.94 -21.92
N ARG A 60 -9.66 -12.94 -21.07
CA ARG A 60 -10.73 -13.95 -21.12
C ARG A 60 -11.43 -13.99 -22.48
N SER A 61 -11.64 -12.84 -23.12
CA SER A 61 -12.24 -12.71 -24.46
C SER A 61 -11.41 -13.36 -25.56
N ASP A 62 -10.09 -13.33 -25.42
CA ASP A 62 -9.13 -13.76 -26.45
C ASP A 62 -8.67 -15.20 -26.22
N SER A 63 -9.04 -15.79 -25.08
CA SER A 63 -8.70 -17.16 -24.71
C SER A 63 -9.50 -18.19 -25.51
N GLN A 64 -8.81 -19.13 -26.15
CA GLN A 64 -9.41 -20.21 -26.93
C GLN A 64 -9.34 -21.55 -26.20
N TRP A 65 -10.32 -22.40 -26.45
CA TRP A 65 -10.33 -23.80 -26.01
C TRP A 65 -9.35 -24.63 -26.82
N LYS A 66 -8.54 -25.42 -26.13
CA LYS A 66 -7.47 -26.22 -26.73
C LYS A 66 -7.53 -27.64 -26.17
N THR A 67 -7.23 -28.63 -27.01
CA THR A 67 -7.16 -30.03 -26.60
C THR A 67 -6.05 -30.22 -25.58
N LEU A 68 -6.35 -30.96 -24.50
CA LEU A 68 -5.38 -31.28 -23.47
C LEU A 68 -4.75 -32.65 -23.75
N VAL A 69 -3.42 -32.74 -23.74
CA VAL A 69 -2.67 -33.98 -23.97
C VAL A 69 -1.75 -34.26 -22.79
N GLN A 70 -1.87 -35.44 -22.18
CA GLN A 70 -0.97 -35.87 -21.11
C GLN A 70 0.29 -36.51 -21.69
N SER A 71 1.45 -36.19 -21.11
CA SER A 71 2.72 -36.84 -21.48
C SER A 71 2.69 -38.36 -21.18
N PRO A 72 3.32 -39.21 -22.01
CA PRO A 72 3.40 -40.65 -21.76
C PRO A 72 4.08 -40.97 -20.42
N ALA A 73 3.74 -42.11 -19.82
CA ALA A 73 4.22 -42.52 -18.50
C ALA A 73 5.76 -42.62 -18.39
N SER A 74 6.47 -42.88 -19.50
CA SER A 74 7.93 -42.89 -19.56
C SER A 74 8.57 -41.50 -19.47
N ASN A 75 7.81 -40.43 -19.73
CA ASN A 75 8.25 -39.04 -19.68
C ASN A 75 7.23 -38.17 -18.92
N TYR A 76 6.73 -38.68 -17.79
CA TYR A 76 5.66 -38.04 -17.01
C TYR A 76 6.02 -36.62 -16.54
N ASP A 77 7.31 -36.36 -16.31
CA ASP A 77 7.84 -35.05 -15.93
C ASP A 77 8.16 -34.14 -17.13
N GLY A 78 8.12 -34.64 -18.36
CA GLY A 78 8.38 -33.84 -19.56
C GLY A 78 9.81 -33.28 -19.64
N CYS A 79 10.77 -33.92 -18.97
CA CYS A 79 12.17 -33.53 -19.00
C CYS A 79 12.89 -34.06 -20.24
N ALA A 80 12.44 -35.19 -20.79
CA ALA A 80 12.92 -35.72 -22.06
C ALA A 80 12.12 -35.16 -23.26
N PRO A 81 12.65 -35.24 -24.49
CA PRO A 81 11.88 -34.93 -25.69
C PRO A 81 10.60 -35.76 -25.79
N TYR A 82 9.52 -35.14 -26.25
CA TYR A 82 8.24 -35.82 -26.36
C TYR A 82 8.20 -36.73 -27.59
N HIS A 83 8.00 -38.02 -27.36
CA HIS A 83 7.74 -39.01 -28.42
C HIS A 83 6.27 -39.43 -28.35
N PHE A 84 5.41 -38.74 -29.10
CA PHE A 84 4.00 -39.13 -29.23
C PHE A 84 3.83 -40.14 -30.35
N GLN A 85 3.01 -41.18 -30.13
CA GLN A 85 2.60 -42.07 -31.22
C GLN A 85 1.66 -41.28 -32.16
N PRO A 86 2.01 -41.15 -33.46
CA PRO A 86 1.32 -40.26 -34.39
C PRO A 86 -0.16 -40.60 -34.63
N GLU A 87 -0.60 -41.82 -34.28
CA GLU A 87 -1.96 -42.31 -34.51
C GLU A 87 -2.96 -42.00 -33.38
N LYS A 88 -2.52 -41.52 -32.20
CA LYS A 88 -3.41 -41.33 -31.03
C LYS A 88 -3.38 -39.93 -30.41
N PHE A 89 -2.24 -39.25 -30.37
CA PHE A 89 -2.11 -37.94 -29.75
C PHE A 89 -1.05 -37.11 -30.48
N SER A 90 -1.34 -35.83 -30.73
CA SER A 90 -0.38 -34.87 -31.29
C SER A 90 -0.20 -33.69 -30.34
N ALA A 91 1.05 -33.36 -30.03
CA ALA A 91 1.38 -32.13 -29.30
C ALA A 91 1.15 -30.87 -30.15
N ARG A 92 1.09 -31.00 -31.47
CA ARG A 92 0.97 -29.86 -32.37
C ARG A 92 -0.42 -29.21 -32.20
N GLY A 93 -0.44 -27.98 -31.71
CA GLY A 93 -1.69 -27.24 -31.49
C GLY A 93 -2.47 -27.66 -30.24
N SER A 94 -1.89 -28.47 -29.35
CA SER A 94 -2.49 -28.86 -28.07
C SER A 94 -1.76 -28.25 -26.87
N VAL A 95 -2.41 -28.32 -25.71
CA VAL A 95 -1.81 -27.97 -24.42
C VAL A 95 -1.31 -29.25 -23.78
N VAL A 96 -0.03 -29.27 -23.41
CA VAL A 96 0.59 -30.47 -22.83
C VAL A 96 0.51 -30.39 -21.31
N LEU A 97 0.15 -31.49 -20.66
CA LEU A 97 0.17 -31.65 -19.21
C LEU A 97 1.35 -32.53 -18.78
N VAL A 98 2.13 -32.02 -17.83
CA VAL A 98 3.28 -32.71 -17.22
C VAL A 98 3.25 -32.59 -15.71
N ASP A 99 3.92 -33.53 -15.06
CA ASP A 99 4.14 -33.51 -13.62
C ASP A 99 5.34 -32.62 -13.29
N ARG A 100 5.28 -31.96 -12.13
CA ARG A 100 6.50 -31.44 -11.48
C ARG A 100 7.46 -32.62 -11.26
N GLY A 101 8.76 -32.38 -11.49
CA GLY A 101 9.79 -33.42 -11.41
C GLY A 101 11.18 -32.81 -11.31
N ASN A 102 12.20 -33.57 -11.65
CA ASN A 102 13.60 -33.24 -11.33
C ASN A 102 14.28 -32.22 -12.24
N CYS A 103 13.65 -31.81 -13.35
CA CYS A 103 14.15 -30.73 -14.20
C CYS A 103 13.42 -29.40 -13.97
N SER A 104 14.06 -28.31 -14.40
CA SER A 104 13.51 -26.95 -14.27
C SER A 104 12.23 -26.76 -15.08
N PHE A 105 11.37 -25.83 -14.65
CA PHE A 105 10.17 -25.44 -15.39
C PHE A 105 10.47 -24.96 -16.82
N VAL A 106 11.60 -24.26 -16.99
CA VAL A 106 12.08 -23.77 -18.28
C VAL A 106 12.42 -24.92 -19.22
N THR A 107 13.08 -25.97 -18.72
CA THR A 107 13.43 -27.16 -19.51
C THR A 107 12.17 -27.85 -20.05
N LYS A 108 11.15 -28.03 -19.20
CA LYS A 108 9.86 -28.60 -19.59
C LYS A 108 9.17 -27.76 -20.67
N ALA A 109 9.21 -26.44 -20.52
CA ALA A 109 8.65 -25.50 -21.49
C ALA A 109 9.33 -25.60 -22.86
N PHE A 110 10.66 -25.70 -22.91
CA PHE A 110 11.39 -25.87 -24.15
C PHE A 110 11.06 -27.18 -24.85
N ALA A 111 11.01 -28.28 -24.11
CA ALA A 111 10.64 -29.58 -24.66
C ALA A 111 9.22 -29.54 -25.25
N ALA A 112 8.28 -28.90 -24.56
CA ALA A 112 6.89 -28.80 -25.01
C ALA A 112 6.76 -27.93 -26.27
N GLN A 113 7.44 -26.78 -26.30
CA GLN A 113 7.50 -25.91 -27.47
C GLN A 113 8.13 -26.62 -28.67
N ALA A 114 9.22 -27.36 -28.46
CA ALA A 114 9.87 -28.13 -29.52
C ALA A 114 8.97 -29.23 -30.10
N ALA A 115 8.04 -29.77 -29.29
CA ALA A 115 7.02 -30.72 -29.72
C ALA A 115 5.83 -30.06 -30.46
N GLY A 116 5.82 -28.73 -30.62
CA GLY A 116 4.75 -27.98 -31.27
C GLY A 116 3.56 -27.65 -30.37
N ALA A 117 3.70 -27.81 -29.05
CA ALA A 117 2.68 -27.41 -28.09
C ALA A 117 2.42 -25.90 -28.13
N ILE A 118 1.18 -25.50 -27.88
CA ILE A 118 0.76 -24.08 -27.82
C ILE A 118 0.54 -23.60 -26.39
N GLY A 119 0.92 -24.42 -25.41
CA GLY A 119 0.85 -24.16 -23.97
C GLY A 119 1.29 -25.38 -23.16
N LEU A 120 1.72 -25.13 -21.92
CA LEU A 120 2.16 -26.17 -20.99
C LEU A 120 1.47 -25.98 -19.63
N ILE A 121 0.93 -27.06 -19.08
CA ILE A 121 0.41 -27.13 -17.71
C ILE A 121 1.36 -28.03 -16.92
N VAL A 122 1.91 -27.50 -15.83
CA VAL A 122 2.70 -28.25 -14.86
C VAL A 122 1.86 -28.46 -13.61
N ARG A 123 1.58 -29.70 -13.24
CA ARG A 123 0.84 -29.98 -12.00
C ARG A 123 1.76 -30.42 -10.87
N GLY A 124 1.44 -29.99 -9.66
CA GLY A 124 2.02 -30.53 -8.44
C GLY A 124 1.57 -31.98 -8.21
N THR A 125 2.46 -32.83 -7.70
CA THR A 125 2.13 -34.18 -7.25
C THR A 125 2.84 -34.46 -5.93
N LYS A 126 2.25 -35.33 -5.08
CA LYS A 126 2.92 -35.79 -3.83
C LYS A 126 4.29 -36.40 -4.10
N ARG A 127 4.40 -37.13 -5.22
CA ARG A 127 5.65 -37.72 -5.69
C ARG A 127 6.73 -36.66 -5.89
N ALA A 128 6.43 -35.59 -6.62
CA ALA A 128 7.38 -34.52 -6.88
C ALA A 128 7.88 -33.83 -5.60
N VAL A 129 6.98 -33.66 -4.62
CA VAL A 129 7.34 -33.11 -3.31
C VAL A 129 8.29 -34.04 -2.56
N TYR A 130 7.96 -35.34 -2.51
CA TYR A 130 8.81 -36.34 -1.86
C TYR A 130 10.20 -36.44 -2.52
N GLU A 131 10.26 -36.50 -3.85
CA GLU A 131 11.53 -36.54 -4.59
C GLU A 131 12.38 -35.28 -4.33
N ALA A 132 11.75 -34.10 -4.26
CA ALA A 132 12.43 -32.85 -3.90
C ALA A 132 13.03 -32.90 -2.48
N ILE A 133 12.27 -33.38 -1.48
CA ILE A 133 12.75 -33.52 -0.09
C ILE A 133 13.97 -34.46 -0.03
N MET A 134 13.90 -35.61 -0.71
CA MET A 134 15.00 -36.58 -0.71
C MET A 134 16.25 -36.03 -1.42
N SER A 135 16.08 -35.30 -2.52
CA SER A 135 17.19 -34.70 -3.26
C SER A 135 17.96 -33.66 -2.42
N ASN A 136 17.25 -32.79 -1.70
CA ASN A 136 17.85 -31.78 -0.82
C ASN A 136 18.69 -32.40 0.30
N ARG A 137 18.31 -33.59 0.78
CA ARG A 137 19.08 -34.33 1.78
C ARG A 137 20.43 -34.79 1.23
N THR A 138 20.45 -35.31 0.01
CA THR A 138 21.68 -35.81 -0.61
C THR A 138 22.71 -34.70 -0.88
N THR A 139 22.27 -33.48 -1.18
CA THR A 139 23.14 -32.29 -1.35
C THR A 139 23.59 -31.68 -0.03
N ASN A 140 22.78 -31.77 1.03
CA ASN A 140 23.09 -31.24 2.36
C ASN A 140 23.79 -32.25 3.29
N SER A 141 24.02 -33.49 2.87
CA SER A 141 24.85 -34.46 3.59
C SER A 141 26.31 -34.03 3.76
N SER A 142 26.76 -32.96 3.09
CA SER A 142 28.06 -32.32 3.35
C SER A 142 28.02 -31.22 4.42
N THR A 143 26.85 -30.83 4.93
CA THR A 143 26.71 -29.71 5.88
C THR A 143 25.72 -29.93 7.04
N TYR A 144 25.01 -31.06 7.08
CA TYR A 144 24.10 -31.44 8.16
C TYR A 144 24.48 -32.75 8.86
N LEU A 145 25.78 -32.99 9.08
CA LEU A 145 26.18 -33.72 10.28
C LEU A 145 25.95 -32.78 11.47
N ILE A 146 24.71 -32.78 11.98
CA ILE A 146 24.37 -32.08 13.21
C ILE A 146 25.22 -32.69 14.32
N LYS A 147 26.19 -31.88 14.73
CA LYS A 147 26.86 -31.85 16.02
C LYS A 147 25.82 -31.71 17.13
N HIS A 148 25.11 -32.79 17.45
CA HIS A 148 24.57 -33.02 18.78
C HIS A 148 25.64 -33.76 19.56
N ASP A 149 26.65 -33.01 19.99
CA ASP A 149 27.52 -33.27 21.15
C ASP A 149 28.74 -32.35 21.04
N ALA A 150 28.76 -31.32 21.89
CA ALA A 150 29.93 -30.64 22.48
C ALA A 150 29.61 -29.16 22.74
N GLU A 151 29.38 -28.85 24.01
CA GLU A 151 29.83 -27.59 24.60
C GLU A 151 31.30 -27.34 24.21
N PHE A 152 31.61 -26.22 23.54
CA PHE A 152 32.71 -25.29 23.89
C PHE A 152 32.94 -24.24 22.78
N ASN A 153 33.12 -23.00 23.22
CA ASN A 153 33.66 -21.81 22.57
C ASN A 153 32.86 -21.14 21.43
N GLY A 154 32.36 -19.95 21.77
CA GLY A 154 31.54 -19.09 20.95
C GLY A 154 32.22 -18.67 19.66
N ILE A 155 31.42 -18.73 18.59
CA ILE A 155 31.10 -17.63 17.68
C ILE A 155 29.63 -17.90 17.30
N ASN A 156 28.71 -17.06 17.79
CA ASN A 156 27.29 -17.14 17.43
C ASN A 156 27.12 -16.57 16.01
N VAL A 157 27.36 -17.39 14.98
CA VAL A 157 26.71 -17.11 13.69
C VAL A 157 25.29 -17.63 13.84
N ALA A 158 24.36 -16.74 14.17
CA ALA A 158 22.94 -17.03 14.12
C ALA A 158 22.54 -17.27 12.65
N VAL A 159 22.78 -18.47 12.15
CA VAL A 159 22.14 -18.94 10.93
C VAL A 159 20.69 -19.19 11.31
N GLU A 160 19.83 -18.20 11.07
CA GLU A 160 18.38 -18.35 11.18
C GLU A 160 17.98 -19.57 10.32
N ASN A 161 17.57 -20.66 10.96
CA ASN A 161 17.24 -21.91 10.29
C ASN A 161 16.10 -21.66 9.30
N LYS A 162 16.40 -21.58 7.99
CA LYS A 162 15.40 -21.42 6.93
C LYS A 162 14.43 -22.61 6.98
N PRO A 163 13.12 -22.42 7.29
CA PRO A 163 12.16 -23.51 7.24
C PRO A 163 12.09 -24.13 5.83
N VAL A 164 11.87 -25.45 5.80
CA VAL A 164 11.80 -26.24 4.57
C VAL A 164 10.58 -25.79 3.75
N PHE A 165 10.73 -25.65 2.44
CA PHE A 165 9.67 -25.10 1.58
C PHE A 165 8.59 -26.15 1.28
N GLU A 166 8.91 -27.43 1.26
CA GLU A 166 8.02 -28.51 0.84
C GLU A 166 6.96 -28.90 1.89
N TYR A 167 7.28 -28.77 3.18
CA TYR A 167 6.42 -29.19 4.29
C TYR A 167 6.62 -28.32 5.54
N ASP A 168 5.64 -28.34 6.45
CA ASP A 168 5.71 -27.65 7.74
C ASP A 168 5.23 -28.55 8.89
N CYS A 169 6.17 -29.01 9.71
CA CYS A 169 5.86 -29.85 10.86
C CYS A 169 5.14 -29.10 12.00
N SER A 170 5.22 -27.75 12.06
CA SER A 170 4.50 -26.96 13.07
C SER A 170 2.99 -26.94 12.84
N LYS A 171 2.58 -27.21 11.59
CA LYS A 171 1.18 -27.26 11.14
C LYS A 171 0.58 -28.67 11.19
N GLY A 172 1.40 -29.68 11.47
CA GLY A 172 0.98 -31.07 11.60
C GLY A 172 2.17 -31.99 11.51
N VAL A 173 2.31 -32.88 12.49
CA VAL A 173 3.40 -33.87 12.55
C VAL A 173 2.85 -35.19 13.08
N ALA A 174 3.27 -36.28 12.47
CA ALA A 174 3.01 -37.62 12.95
C ALA A 174 4.18 -38.54 12.64
N PHE A 175 4.12 -39.75 13.22
CA PHE A 175 5.11 -40.79 13.03
C PHE A 175 4.41 -42.07 12.60
N VAL A 176 4.95 -42.74 11.58
CA VAL A 176 4.43 -43.99 11.01
C VAL A 176 5.45 -45.11 11.13
N ASP A 177 4.97 -46.31 11.47
CA ASP A 177 5.79 -47.52 11.57
C ASP A 177 5.91 -48.24 10.20
N GLU A 178 4.86 -48.17 9.37
CA GLU A 178 4.81 -48.80 8.04
C GLU A 178 4.75 -47.75 6.92
N LEU A 179 5.50 -48.00 5.84
CA LEU A 179 5.54 -47.15 4.65
C LEU A 179 4.56 -47.68 3.60
N ALA A 180 3.83 -46.78 2.93
CA ALA A 180 2.94 -47.14 1.84
C ALA A 180 3.73 -47.57 0.59
N ILE A 181 3.08 -48.31 -0.31
CA ILE A 181 3.63 -48.63 -1.64
C ILE A 181 2.72 -47.98 -2.69
N PRO A 182 3.22 -47.00 -3.47
CA PRO A 182 4.56 -46.42 -3.44
C PRO A 182 4.82 -45.49 -2.22
N VAL A 183 6.09 -45.32 -1.85
CA VAL A 183 6.52 -44.66 -0.59
C VAL A 183 5.98 -43.23 -0.42
N TRP A 184 5.89 -42.46 -1.50
CA TRP A 184 5.36 -41.08 -1.46
C TRP A 184 3.86 -40.97 -1.15
N ASN A 185 3.12 -42.09 -1.13
CA ASN A 185 1.73 -42.12 -0.68
C ASN A 185 1.59 -42.33 0.83
N THR A 186 2.71 -42.44 1.56
CA THR A 186 2.69 -42.59 3.01
C THR A 186 2.10 -41.34 3.66
N ASP A 187 1.03 -41.53 4.41
CA ASP A 187 0.29 -40.46 5.09
C ASP A 187 -0.10 -40.96 6.49
N ALA A 188 -0.45 -40.04 7.39
CA ALA A 188 -0.90 -40.37 8.73
C ALA A 188 -2.15 -39.60 9.09
N LYS A 189 -3.22 -40.31 9.49
CA LYS A 189 -4.50 -39.70 9.90
C LYS A 189 -4.32 -38.59 10.94
N LYS A 190 -3.44 -38.83 11.93
CA LYS A 190 -3.12 -37.85 12.98
C LYS A 190 -2.56 -36.52 12.43
N CYS A 191 -1.91 -36.54 11.28
CA CYS A 191 -1.34 -35.37 10.64
C CYS A 191 -2.32 -34.76 9.61
N SER A 192 -2.96 -35.59 8.78
CA SER A 192 -3.90 -35.15 7.74
C SER A 192 -5.21 -34.59 8.30
N GLU A 193 -5.65 -35.07 9.47
CA GLU A 193 -6.86 -34.61 10.16
C GLU A 193 -6.58 -33.49 11.19
N ASP A 194 -5.32 -33.07 11.37
CA ASP A 194 -5.00 -31.91 12.20
C ASP A 194 -5.60 -30.65 11.56
N VAL A 195 -6.35 -29.88 12.33
CA VAL A 195 -7.00 -28.63 11.88
C VAL A 195 -5.98 -27.61 11.38
N ARG A 196 -4.73 -27.67 11.88
CA ARG A 196 -3.64 -26.79 11.45
C ARG A 196 -3.09 -27.16 10.07
N CYS A 197 -3.34 -28.39 9.59
CA CYS A 197 -2.85 -28.85 8.30
C CYS A 197 -3.81 -28.48 7.17
N SER A 198 -3.60 -27.31 6.56
CA SER A 198 -4.48 -26.78 5.52
C SER A 198 -4.62 -27.69 4.28
N SER A 199 -3.58 -28.44 3.93
CA SER A 199 -3.59 -29.36 2.78
C SER A 199 -4.28 -30.69 3.06
N ARG A 200 -4.59 -30.99 4.34
CA ARG A 200 -5.15 -32.27 4.81
C ARG A 200 -4.38 -33.50 4.33
N SER A 201 -3.08 -33.34 4.16
CA SER A 201 -2.26 -34.36 3.54
C SER A 201 -0.82 -34.20 3.98
N CYS A 202 -0.18 -35.31 4.32
CA CYS A 202 1.19 -35.30 4.84
C CYS A 202 2.17 -36.01 3.91
N VAL A 203 3.44 -35.67 4.07
CA VAL A 203 4.55 -36.21 3.29
C VAL A 203 5.68 -36.65 4.23
N LEU A 204 6.39 -37.71 3.82
CA LEU A 204 7.58 -38.19 4.52
C LEU A 204 8.71 -37.16 4.45
N THR A 205 9.28 -36.83 5.61
CA THR A 205 10.43 -35.90 5.69
C THR A 205 11.78 -36.61 5.55
N GLY A 206 11.79 -37.94 5.72
CA GLY A 206 13.01 -38.75 5.77
C GLY A 206 13.68 -38.79 7.15
N HIS A 207 13.23 -38.00 8.12
CA HIS A 207 13.69 -38.14 9.49
C HIS A 207 13.11 -39.40 10.13
N THR A 208 13.94 -40.11 10.87
CA THR A 208 13.57 -41.31 11.61
C THR A 208 13.87 -41.12 13.08
N MET A 209 12.96 -41.54 13.95
CA MET A 209 13.16 -41.58 15.38
C MET A 209 13.15 -43.03 15.82
N MET A 210 14.14 -43.44 16.62
CA MET A 210 14.12 -44.75 17.26
C MET A 210 13.30 -44.68 18.54
N GLN A 211 12.28 -45.53 18.66
CA GLN A 211 11.45 -45.63 19.85
C GLN A 211 11.34 -47.11 20.25
N GLY A 212 12.25 -47.56 21.11
CA GLY A 212 12.39 -48.99 21.44
C GLY A 212 13.06 -49.77 20.30
N SER A 213 12.46 -50.90 19.89
CA SER A 213 12.98 -51.79 18.83
C SER A 213 12.53 -51.41 17.40
N SER A 214 11.56 -50.48 17.26
CA SER A 214 11.04 -50.06 15.95
C SER A 214 11.55 -48.68 15.52
N THR A 215 11.78 -48.54 14.21
CA THR A 215 12.11 -47.26 13.57
C THR A 215 10.82 -46.58 13.14
N LYS A 216 10.60 -45.35 13.62
CA LYS A 216 9.44 -44.56 13.24
C LYS A 216 9.83 -43.51 12.22
N HIS A 217 9.10 -43.43 11.12
CA HIS A 217 9.31 -42.44 10.08
C HIS A 217 8.45 -41.20 10.34
N GLN A 218 9.07 -40.02 10.28
CA GLN A 218 8.37 -38.76 10.46
C GLN A 218 7.63 -38.35 9.18
N VAL A 219 6.37 -37.96 9.34
CA VAL A 219 5.57 -37.30 8.31
C VAL A 219 5.12 -35.93 8.82
N CYS A 220 5.10 -34.94 7.93
CA CYS A 220 4.68 -33.59 8.25
C CYS A 220 3.68 -33.06 7.23
N CYS A 221 2.88 -32.07 7.65
CA CYS A 221 1.89 -31.45 6.79
C CYS A 221 2.56 -30.86 5.55
N MET A 222 2.12 -31.28 4.36
CA MET A 222 2.68 -30.79 3.10
C MET A 222 2.05 -29.45 2.74
N TRP A 223 2.78 -28.58 2.06
CA TRP A 223 2.18 -27.38 1.51
C TRP A 223 1.46 -27.68 0.19
N ASP A 224 0.19 -27.28 0.09
CA ASP A 224 -0.58 -27.32 -1.15
C ASP A 224 -0.96 -25.90 -1.61
N THR A 225 0.04 -25.16 -2.10
CA THR A 225 -0.17 -23.79 -2.59
C THR A 225 0.50 -23.57 -3.94
N PHE A 226 0.19 -22.44 -4.56
CA PHE A 226 0.83 -22.02 -5.80
C PHE A 226 2.33 -21.79 -5.60
N VAL A 227 3.09 -22.13 -6.65
CA VAL A 227 4.54 -21.96 -6.69
C VAL A 227 4.88 -20.96 -7.79
N ILE A 228 5.92 -20.17 -7.57
CA ILE A 228 6.47 -19.31 -8.61
C ILE A 228 7.54 -20.07 -9.36
N MET A 229 7.36 -20.13 -10.68
CA MET A 229 8.25 -20.87 -11.55
C MET A 229 9.49 -20.01 -11.85
N GLY A 230 10.40 -19.82 -10.90
CA GLY A 230 11.63 -19.06 -11.13
C GLY A 230 12.48 -19.62 -12.28
N ALA A 231 13.20 -18.75 -12.98
CA ALA A 231 14.14 -19.12 -14.04
C ALA A 231 15.56 -18.66 -13.66
N MET A 232 16.54 -19.57 -13.74
CA MET A 232 17.94 -19.26 -13.39
C MET A 232 18.75 -18.63 -14.54
N ASN A 233 18.25 -18.66 -15.78
CA ASN A 233 19.00 -18.18 -16.95
C ASN A 233 18.12 -17.36 -17.90
N GLU A 234 18.14 -16.03 -17.75
CA GLU A 234 17.25 -15.11 -18.47
C GLU A 234 17.46 -15.09 -20.00
N THR A 235 18.72 -15.27 -20.46
CA THR A 235 19.07 -15.14 -21.89
C THR A 235 18.49 -16.23 -22.78
N GLY A 236 18.37 -17.46 -22.26
CA GLY A 236 17.75 -18.57 -23.00
C GLY A 236 16.23 -18.43 -23.04
N VAL A 237 15.66 -17.95 -21.94
CA VAL A 237 14.23 -17.99 -21.63
C VAL A 237 13.38 -17.06 -22.52
N ALA A 238 13.98 -16.00 -23.08
CA ALA A 238 13.31 -15.11 -24.05
C ALA A 238 12.82 -15.83 -25.33
N LYS A 239 13.34 -17.02 -25.64
CA LYS A 239 12.92 -17.84 -26.80
C LYS A 239 11.63 -18.63 -26.57
N LEU A 240 11.07 -18.61 -25.35
CA LEU A 240 9.82 -19.30 -25.04
C LEU A 240 8.61 -18.45 -25.43
N ALA A 241 7.85 -18.95 -26.40
CA ALA A 241 6.66 -18.32 -26.97
C ALA A 241 5.35 -19.02 -26.56
N ILE A 242 5.41 -19.96 -25.61
CA ILE A 242 4.22 -20.66 -25.08
C ILE A 242 3.87 -20.16 -23.67
N PRO A 243 2.58 -20.07 -23.32
CA PRO A 243 2.15 -19.83 -21.94
C PRO A 243 2.36 -21.10 -21.10
N VAL A 244 2.96 -20.95 -19.92
CA VAL A 244 3.16 -22.04 -18.96
C VAL A 244 2.40 -21.71 -17.67
N VAL A 245 1.64 -22.67 -17.15
CA VAL A 245 0.89 -22.50 -15.89
C VAL A 245 1.17 -23.63 -14.92
N TYR A 246 1.21 -23.30 -13.63
CA TYR A 246 1.31 -24.26 -12.54
C TYR A 246 -0.02 -24.42 -11.82
N VAL A 247 -0.38 -25.67 -11.51
CA VAL A 247 -1.57 -26.07 -10.76
C VAL A 247 -1.13 -26.80 -9.47
N THR A 248 -1.87 -26.58 -8.38
CA THR A 248 -1.58 -27.16 -7.06
C THR A 248 -1.75 -28.69 -7.07
N ILE A 249 -1.40 -29.35 -5.96
CA ILE A 249 -1.44 -30.82 -5.85
C ILE A 249 -2.89 -31.31 -5.81
N ASN A 250 -3.75 -30.67 -5.00
CA ASN A 250 -5.17 -31.04 -4.93
C ASN A 250 -5.87 -30.82 -6.28
N ASP A 251 -5.72 -29.63 -6.88
CA ASP A 251 -6.31 -29.31 -8.19
C ASP A 251 -5.73 -30.21 -9.29
N GLY A 252 -4.45 -30.58 -9.19
CA GLY A 252 -3.77 -31.51 -10.09
C GLY A 252 -4.32 -32.94 -10.03
N GLN A 253 -4.77 -33.40 -8.85
CA GLN A 253 -5.45 -34.69 -8.70
C GLN A 253 -6.84 -34.67 -9.35
N GLU A 254 -7.61 -33.59 -9.16
CA GLU A 254 -8.89 -33.40 -9.85
C GLU A 254 -8.72 -33.39 -11.37
N LEU A 255 -7.69 -32.68 -11.86
CA LEU A 255 -7.33 -32.65 -13.28
C LEU A 255 -6.97 -34.04 -13.81
N GLN A 256 -6.20 -34.83 -13.05
CA GLN A 256 -5.85 -36.20 -13.44
C GLN A 256 -7.10 -37.09 -13.50
N ASN A 257 -8.01 -36.97 -12.54
CA ASN A 257 -9.27 -37.73 -12.51
C ASN A 257 -10.14 -37.37 -13.73
N ALA A 258 -10.19 -36.09 -14.10
CA ALA A 258 -10.91 -35.62 -15.28
C ALA A 258 -10.35 -36.21 -16.59
N ILE A 259 -9.02 -36.25 -16.73
CA ILE A 259 -8.36 -36.81 -17.93
C ILE A 259 -8.61 -38.31 -18.06
N VAL A 260 -8.52 -39.06 -16.95
CA VAL A 260 -8.80 -40.51 -16.95
C VAL A 260 -10.25 -40.78 -17.31
N LYS A 261 -11.18 -39.94 -16.84
CA LYS A 261 -12.60 -40.07 -17.13
C LYS A 261 -12.98 -39.67 -18.55
N TYR A 262 -12.28 -38.68 -19.14
CA TYR A 262 -12.58 -38.11 -20.45
C TYR A 262 -11.32 -37.95 -21.33
N PRO A 263 -10.75 -39.04 -21.86
CA PRO A 263 -9.43 -39.01 -22.50
C PRO A 263 -9.39 -38.29 -23.86
N THR A 264 -10.51 -38.21 -24.59
CA THR A 264 -10.55 -37.66 -25.96
C THR A 264 -11.40 -36.39 -26.12
N SER A 265 -12.25 -36.08 -25.14
CA SER A 265 -13.20 -34.97 -25.21
C SER A 265 -12.84 -33.79 -24.29
N LEU A 266 -11.75 -33.88 -23.52
CA LEU A 266 -11.37 -32.84 -22.58
C LEU A 266 -10.61 -31.69 -23.27
N VAL A 267 -11.13 -30.48 -23.12
CA VAL A 267 -10.48 -29.24 -23.55
C VAL A 267 -10.20 -28.33 -22.36
N ALA A 268 -9.10 -27.58 -22.48
CA ALA A 268 -8.66 -26.62 -21.49
C ALA A 268 -8.47 -25.25 -22.14
N ARG A 269 -8.74 -24.20 -21.36
CA ARG A 269 -8.31 -22.84 -21.67
C ARG A 269 -7.70 -22.19 -20.44
N THR A 270 -6.71 -21.34 -20.67
CA THR A 270 -6.08 -20.53 -19.63
C THR A 270 -6.22 -19.06 -19.98
N TYR A 271 -6.56 -18.25 -18.99
CA TYR A 271 -6.71 -16.80 -19.17
C TYR A 271 -6.30 -16.05 -17.91
N GLN A 272 -5.93 -14.78 -18.08
CA GLN A 272 -5.59 -13.90 -16.98
C GLN A 272 -6.84 -13.52 -16.19
N ARG A 273 -6.72 -13.51 -14.86
CA ARG A 273 -7.76 -13.01 -13.96
C ARG A 273 -7.90 -11.50 -14.15
N GLU A 274 -9.11 -11.06 -14.46
CA GLU A 274 -9.41 -9.64 -14.67
C GLU A 274 -9.10 -8.85 -13.39
N ARG A 275 -8.36 -7.75 -13.55
CA ARG A 275 -8.17 -6.76 -12.49
C ARG A 275 -9.28 -5.72 -12.63
N PRO A 276 -9.94 -5.32 -11.53
CA PRO A 276 -10.90 -4.23 -11.60
C PRO A 276 -10.18 -2.99 -12.16
N LEU A 277 -10.77 -2.35 -13.16
CA LEU A 277 -10.20 -1.14 -13.76
C LEU A 277 -10.11 -0.02 -12.72
N ILE A 278 -11.10 0.08 -11.83
CA ILE A 278 -11.16 1.11 -10.80
C ILE A 278 -11.10 0.44 -9.43
N ASP A 279 -10.02 0.74 -8.70
CA ASP A 279 -9.87 0.32 -7.31
C ASP A 279 -10.74 1.21 -6.42
N VAL A 280 -11.69 0.59 -5.70
CA VAL A 280 -12.60 1.28 -4.78
C VAL A 280 -11.82 2.06 -3.71
N SER A 281 -10.74 1.48 -3.21
CA SER A 281 -9.87 2.16 -2.24
C SER A 281 -9.23 3.43 -2.77
N SER A 282 -8.90 3.48 -4.06
CA SER A 282 -8.33 4.70 -4.65
C SER A 282 -9.39 5.79 -4.79
N ILE A 283 -10.65 5.44 -5.04
CA ILE A 283 -11.78 6.40 -5.01
C ILE A 283 -12.02 6.91 -3.58
N LEU A 284 -12.05 6.00 -2.60
CA LEU A 284 -12.26 6.36 -1.20
C LEU A 284 -11.12 7.24 -0.68
N LEU A 285 -9.87 6.92 -1.04
CA LEU A 285 -8.70 7.72 -0.68
C LEU A 285 -8.71 9.09 -1.37
N TRP A 286 -9.16 9.17 -2.63
CA TRP A 286 -9.40 10.44 -3.33
C TRP A 286 -10.46 11.28 -2.58
N ALA A 287 -11.59 10.68 -2.22
CA ALA A 287 -12.65 11.37 -1.49
C ALA A 287 -12.16 11.85 -0.11
N LEU A 288 -11.38 11.02 0.60
CA LEU A 288 -10.77 11.37 1.88
C LEU A 288 -9.78 12.53 1.73
N GLY A 289 -8.90 12.49 0.73
CA GLY A 289 -7.95 13.58 0.46
C GLY A 289 -8.63 14.91 0.12
N VAL A 290 -9.71 14.87 -0.68
CA VAL A 290 -10.54 16.06 -0.99
C VAL A 290 -11.25 16.57 0.27
N ALA A 291 -11.89 15.68 1.03
CA ALA A 291 -12.58 16.06 2.26
C ALA A 291 -11.62 16.67 3.29
N THR A 292 -10.41 16.10 3.45
CA THR A 292 -9.37 16.63 4.33
C THR A 292 -8.89 18.00 3.88
N ALA A 293 -8.58 18.20 2.58
CA ALA A 293 -8.14 19.51 2.08
C ALA A 293 -9.20 20.59 2.30
N LEU A 294 -10.47 20.31 1.98
CA LEU A 294 -11.57 21.26 2.14
C LEU A 294 -11.92 21.51 3.61
N GLY A 295 -11.97 20.45 4.41
CA GLY A 295 -12.24 20.54 5.85
C GLY A 295 -11.17 21.32 6.59
N ALA A 296 -9.89 21.06 6.29
CA ALA A 296 -8.77 21.77 6.88
C ALA A 296 -8.75 23.26 6.47
N THR A 297 -9.07 23.56 5.21
CA THR A 297 -9.22 24.95 4.74
C THR A 297 -10.35 25.66 5.49
N TYR A 298 -11.51 25.02 5.60
CA TYR A 298 -12.66 25.55 6.33
C TYR A 298 -12.34 25.76 7.81
N TYR A 299 -11.60 24.83 8.42
CA TYR A 299 -11.12 24.96 9.80
C TYR A 299 -10.14 26.13 9.96
N SER A 300 -9.19 26.31 9.04
CA SER A 300 -8.19 27.39 9.07
C SER A 300 -8.79 28.79 9.04
N THR A 301 -10.00 28.94 8.48
CA THR A 301 -10.68 30.24 8.30
C THR A 301 -11.85 30.44 9.26
N ARG A 302 -12.02 29.55 10.26
CA ARG A 302 -13.11 29.61 11.25
C ARG A 302 -13.19 30.97 11.96
N ASP A 303 -12.05 31.51 12.39
CA ASP A 303 -12.01 32.76 13.16
C ASP A 303 -12.40 33.98 12.32
N LEU A 304 -12.04 33.97 11.03
CA LEU A 304 -12.43 35.02 10.07
C LEU A 304 -13.92 34.95 9.75
N ARG A 305 -14.48 33.75 9.65
CA ARG A 305 -15.92 33.56 9.42
C ARG A 305 -16.73 34.09 10.60
N HIS A 306 -16.35 33.71 11.83
CA HIS A 306 -17.02 34.24 13.02
C HIS A 306 -16.91 35.76 13.07
N ARG A 307 -15.74 36.36 12.82
CA ARG A 307 -15.61 37.82 12.76
C ARG A 307 -16.56 38.46 11.75
N ASN A 308 -16.63 37.95 10.53
CA ASN A 308 -17.54 38.47 9.52
C ASN A 308 -19.02 38.34 9.90
N GLU A 309 -19.42 37.23 10.52
CA GLU A 309 -20.78 37.03 11.04
C GLU A 309 -21.10 38.01 12.18
N TRP A 310 -20.16 38.20 13.11
CA TRP A 310 -20.26 39.20 14.19
C TRP A 310 -20.34 40.62 13.64
N ASP A 311 -19.48 41.02 12.71
CA ASP A 311 -19.50 42.36 12.07
C ASP A 311 -20.76 42.62 11.26
N ALA A 312 -21.36 41.57 10.68
CA ALA A 312 -22.65 41.67 9.99
C ALA A 312 -23.80 41.87 10.97
N ALA A 313 -23.83 41.11 12.07
CA ALA A 313 -24.81 41.27 13.14
C ALA A 313 -24.71 42.65 13.82
N PHE A 314 -23.48 43.13 14.02
CA PHE A 314 -23.22 44.45 14.60
C PHE A 314 -23.63 45.59 13.68
N ARG A 315 -23.45 45.44 12.35
CA ARG A 315 -23.97 46.40 11.37
C ARG A 315 -25.50 46.45 11.39
N ASP A 316 -26.18 45.30 11.46
CA ASP A 316 -27.65 45.24 11.59
C ASP A 316 -28.12 45.88 12.92
N GLN A 317 -27.37 45.71 14.02
CA GLN A 317 -27.66 46.38 15.29
C GLN A 317 -27.41 47.90 15.25
N LYS A 318 -26.31 48.34 14.61
CA LYS A 318 -26.01 49.77 14.43
C LYS A 318 -27.06 50.48 13.56
N GLU A 319 -27.61 49.80 12.56
CA GLU A 319 -28.74 50.29 11.77
C GLU A 319 -30.05 50.36 12.59
N ARG A 320 -30.16 49.62 13.70
CA ARG A 320 -31.30 49.67 14.65
C ARG A 320 -31.10 50.65 15.81
N GLY A 321 -29.99 51.38 15.88
CA GLY A 321 -29.83 52.52 16.77
C GLY A 321 -29.30 52.25 18.18
N ASP A 322 -28.79 51.05 18.48
CA ASP A 322 -28.11 50.78 19.77
C ASP A 322 -26.60 51.07 19.68
N GLN A 323 -26.11 51.96 20.55
CA GLN A 323 -24.69 52.27 20.72
C GLN A 323 -24.15 51.50 21.92
N ASP A 324 -23.61 50.30 21.70
CA ASP A 324 -22.66 49.70 22.63
C ASP A 324 -21.34 49.46 21.91
N GLN A 325 -20.25 50.08 22.39
CA GLN A 325 -18.89 49.79 21.94
C GLN A 325 -18.31 48.67 22.80
N VAL A 326 -18.36 47.42 22.30
CA VAL A 326 -17.60 46.32 22.88
C VAL A 326 -16.37 46.07 22.03
N SER A 327 -15.21 46.53 22.51
CA SER A 327 -13.90 46.26 21.91
C SER A 327 -13.36 44.94 22.46
N LEU A 328 -13.53 43.84 21.72
CA LEU A 328 -12.93 42.55 22.05
C LEU A 328 -11.52 42.45 21.46
N THR A 329 -10.50 42.68 22.30
CA THR A 329 -9.11 42.35 22.00
C THR A 329 -8.92 40.84 22.23
N TYR A 330 -8.99 40.03 21.18
CA TYR A 330 -8.70 38.60 21.25
C TYR A 330 -7.32 38.31 20.64
N GLY A 331 -6.50 37.55 21.38
CA GLY A 331 -5.10 37.26 21.10
C GLY A 331 -4.85 36.71 19.69
N ARG A 332 -3.93 37.34 18.97
CA ARG A 332 -3.46 36.93 17.64
C ARG A 332 -2.27 35.98 17.84
N ASP A 333 -2.53 34.80 18.37
CA ASP A 333 -1.45 33.87 18.71
C ASP A 333 -1.25 32.87 17.55
N ASP A 334 -0.01 32.84 17.05
CA ASP A 334 0.62 31.79 16.24
C ASP A 334 0.23 31.60 14.76
N VAL A 335 0.08 32.68 13.99
CA VAL A 335 0.02 32.61 12.51
C VAL A 335 1.38 32.90 11.88
N TYR A 336 1.96 31.91 11.20
CA TYR A 336 3.21 32.03 10.45
C TYR A 336 2.94 32.40 8.99
N GLU A 337 3.27 33.63 8.61
CA GLU A 337 3.19 34.10 7.23
C GLU A 337 4.44 33.69 6.43
N LEU A 338 4.23 32.94 5.36
CA LEU A 338 5.31 32.48 4.47
C LEU A 338 5.83 33.64 3.61
N ASN A 339 7.13 33.92 3.68
CA ASN A 339 7.81 34.78 2.71
C ASN A 339 8.39 33.95 1.57
N ALA A 340 8.65 34.58 0.42
CA ALA A 340 9.28 33.90 -0.73
C ALA A 340 10.64 33.27 -0.38
N ARG A 341 11.42 33.92 0.50
CA ARG A 341 12.68 33.37 1.03
C ARG A 341 12.45 32.12 1.87
N HIS A 342 11.42 32.15 2.74
CA HIS A 342 11.03 30.99 3.54
C HIS A 342 10.53 29.84 2.65
N ALA A 343 9.78 30.11 1.58
CA ALA A 343 9.32 29.10 0.63
C ALA A 343 10.48 28.39 -0.09
N VAL A 344 11.46 29.15 -0.59
CA VAL A 344 12.67 28.57 -1.22
C VAL A 344 13.48 27.78 -0.20
N GLY A 345 13.70 28.34 0.99
CA GLY A 345 14.43 27.67 2.08
C GLY A 345 13.75 26.37 2.53
N PHE A 346 12.42 26.38 2.62
CA PHE A 346 11.61 25.20 2.95
C PHE A 346 11.81 24.08 1.94
N MET A 347 11.74 24.38 0.64
CA MET A 347 11.93 23.37 -0.42
C MET A 347 13.38 22.86 -0.48
N ALA A 348 14.36 23.74 -0.31
CA ALA A 348 15.77 23.35 -0.28
C ALA A 348 16.08 22.45 0.94
N LEU A 349 15.59 22.83 2.12
CA LEU A 349 15.74 22.04 3.35
C LEU A 349 15.07 20.68 3.21
N ALA A 350 13.86 20.62 2.67
CA ALA A 350 13.17 19.36 2.40
C ALA A 350 14.00 18.43 1.50
N GLY A 351 14.62 18.98 0.44
CA GLY A 351 15.51 18.21 -0.43
C GLY A 351 16.78 17.71 0.28
N VAL A 352 17.43 18.56 1.09
CA VAL A 352 18.62 18.17 1.86
C VAL A 352 18.27 17.09 2.89
N VAL A 353 17.16 17.24 3.62
CA VAL A 353 16.69 16.25 4.59
C VAL A 353 16.36 14.93 3.88
N LEU A 354 15.69 14.96 2.72
CA LEU A 354 15.37 13.75 1.97
C LEU A 354 16.62 12.99 1.52
N ILE A 355 17.63 13.71 0.98
CA ILE A 355 18.92 13.12 0.61
C ILE A 355 19.67 12.59 1.84
N GLY A 356 19.63 13.32 2.96
CA GLY A 356 20.21 12.88 4.23
C GLY A 356 19.56 11.58 4.73
N LEU A 357 18.24 11.47 4.67
CA LEU A 357 17.50 10.26 5.03
C LEU A 357 17.84 9.07 4.13
N TYR A 358 18.04 9.31 2.83
CA TYR A 358 18.45 8.29 1.86
C TYR A 358 19.81 7.68 2.20
N TYR A 359 20.83 8.51 2.46
CA TYR A 359 22.17 8.01 2.77
C TYR A 359 22.31 7.49 4.20
N ALA A 360 21.71 8.17 5.18
CA ALA A 360 21.91 7.85 6.58
C ALA A 360 21.02 6.67 7.06
N LYS A 361 20.02 6.25 6.26
CA LYS A 361 19.06 5.18 6.60
C LYS A 361 18.41 5.37 7.98
N ILE A 362 18.22 6.62 8.41
CA ILE A 362 17.63 7.00 9.72
C ILE A 362 16.08 6.93 9.66
N GLY A 363 15.52 6.00 8.89
CA GLY A 363 14.08 5.89 8.67
C GLY A 363 13.27 5.73 9.96
N GLY A 364 13.88 5.17 11.02
CA GLY A 364 13.25 4.98 12.34
C GLY A 364 12.95 6.27 13.12
N VAL A 365 13.59 7.41 12.80
CA VAL A 365 13.33 8.68 13.51
C VAL A 365 12.02 9.31 13.05
N ILE A 366 11.64 9.12 11.79
CA ILE A 366 10.44 9.76 11.22
C ILE A 366 9.15 9.28 11.91
N PRO A 367 8.95 7.97 12.18
CA PRO A 367 7.83 7.49 12.99
C PRO A 367 7.77 8.11 14.39
N VAL A 368 8.91 8.33 15.03
CA VAL A 368 8.96 8.98 16.36
C VAL A 368 8.53 10.43 16.26
N LEU A 369 9.09 11.19 15.32
CA LEU A 369 8.71 12.59 15.08
C LEU A 369 7.23 12.71 14.73
N PHE A 370 6.73 11.79 13.89
CA PHE A 370 5.32 11.74 13.50
C PHE A 370 4.41 11.40 14.69
N ALA A 371 4.80 10.46 15.56
CA ALA A 371 4.04 10.14 16.78
C ALA A 371 3.94 11.36 17.70
N VAL A 372 5.05 12.07 17.92
CA VAL A 372 5.10 13.28 18.75
C VAL A 372 4.24 14.38 18.14
N SER A 373 4.42 14.68 16.84
CA SER A 373 3.61 15.70 16.16
C SER A 373 2.14 15.31 16.13
N GLY A 374 1.84 14.03 15.88
CA GLY A 374 0.50 13.47 15.82
C GLY A 374 -0.24 13.55 17.15
N ALA A 375 0.45 13.30 18.27
CA ALA A 375 -0.12 13.46 19.60
C ALA A 375 -0.50 14.93 19.88
N VAL A 376 0.37 15.87 19.53
CA VAL A 376 0.11 17.32 19.68
C VAL A 376 -1.04 17.76 18.77
N THR A 377 -1.00 17.39 17.49
CA THR A 377 -2.02 17.82 16.52
C THR A 377 -3.38 17.22 16.80
N LEU A 378 -3.42 15.94 17.20
CA LEU A 378 -4.66 15.26 17.59
C LEU A 378 -5.25 15.86 18.87
N ALA A 379 -4.41 16.23 19.85
CA ALA A 379 -4.87 16.88 21.06
C ALA A 379 -5.54 18.22 20.76
N GLN A 380 -4.92 19.08 19.93
CA GLN A 380 -5.48 20.41 19.65
C GLN A 380 -6.71 20.38 18.72
N VAL A 381 -6.75 19.46 17.75
CA VAL A 381 -7.85 19.41 16.76
C VAL A 381 -9.05 18.62 17.29
N VAL A 382 -8.80 17.57 18.07
CA VAL A 382 -9.84 16.63 18.53
C VAL A 382 -9.93 16.59 20.05
N GLY A 383 -8.80 16.41 20.74
CA GLY A 383 -8.76 16.20 22.19
C GLY A 383 -9.37 17.37 22.99
N THR A 384 -8.92 18.59 22.76
CA THR A 384 -9.37 19.79 23.49
C THR A 384 -10.84 20.14 23.25
N PRO A 385 -11.35 20.26 22.00
CA PRO A 385 -12.76 20.55 21.81
C PRO A 385 -13.66 19.41 22.30
N LEU A 386 -13.20 18.15 22.25
CA LEU A 386 -13.94 17.02 22.79
C LEU A 386 -14.04 17.10 24.32
N MET A 387 -12.96 17.49 25.00
CA MET A 387 -12.97 17.66 26.46
C MET A 387 -13.81 18.86 26.90
N GLU A 388 -13.76 19.98 26.17
CA GLU A 388 -14.64 21.13 26.39
C GLU A 388 -16.12 20.77 26.22
N TRP A 389 -16.42 19.92 25.24
CA TRP A 389 -17.77 19.44 25.01
C TRP A 389 -18.25 18.43 26.08
N LEU A 390 -17.38 17.50 26.50
CA LEU A 390 -17.73 16.47 27.49
C LEU A 390 -17.81 17.03 28.91
N VAL A 391 -16.92 17.94 29.28
CA VAL A 391 -16.77 18.44 30.66
C VAL A 391 -16.57 19.96 30.69
N PRO A 392 -17.59 20.75 30.27
CA PRO A 392 -17.47 22.21 30.17
C PRO A 392 -17.18 22.89 31.52
N SER A 393 -17.64 22.32 32.64
CA SER A 393 -17.46 22.90 33.99
C SER A 393 -16.01 22.85 34.52
N ILE A 394 -15.19 21.94 34.01
CA ILE A 394 -13.79 21.74 34.43
C ILE A 394 -12.84 22.29 33.37
N ALA A 395 -13.25 22.29 32.10
CA ALA A 395 -12.45 22.70 30.94
C ALA A 395 -11.92 24.14 31.02
N SER A 396 -12.68 25.07 31.60
CA SER A 396 -12.29 26.49 31.71
C SER A 396 -11.36 26.83 32.87
N ARG A 397 -10.99 25.84 33.71
CA ARG A 397 -10.04 26.08 34.80
C ARG A 397 -8.62 26.15 34.26
N GLU A 398 -7.85 27.13 34.71
CA GLU A 398 -6.42 27.27 34.40
C GLU A 398 -5.56 26.59 35.47
N LEU A 399 -4.59 25.79 35.05
CA LEU A 399 -3.56 25.18 35.89
C LEU A 399 -2.23 25.92 35.70
N PRO A 400 -1.57 26.37 36.77
CA PRO A 400 -0.22 26.91 36.68
C PRO A 400 0.79 25.78 36.43
N ILE A 401 1.60 25.89 35.37
CA ILE A 401 2.62 24.90 35.04
C ILE A 401 3.91 25.20 35.82
N PRO A 402 4.40 24.28 36.68
CA PRO A 402 5.52 24.54 37.57
C PRO A 402 6.89 24.69 36.86
N LEU A 403 6.99 24.34 35.57
CA LEU A 403 8.25 24.30 34.82
C LEU A 403 8.48 25.48 33.85
N SER A 404 7.43 26.17 33.38
CA SER A 404 7.55 27.28 32.41
C SER A 404 6.94 28.60 32.88
N GLY A 405 6.33 28.65 34.06
CA GLY A 405 5.68 29.85 34.59
C GLY A 405 4.41 30.28 33.82
N GLY A 406 3.93 29.48 32.86
CA GLY A 406 2.70 29.73 32.11
C GLY A 406 1.46 29.09 32.76
N THR A 407 0.27 29.57 32.38
CA THR A 407 -1.01 28.91 32.67
C THR A 407 -1.40 28.03 31.48
N ALA A 408 -1.85 26.79 31.73
CA ALA A 408 -2.44 25.92 30.71
C ALA A 408 -3.87 25.58 31.11
N SER A 409 -4.76 25.51 30.11
CA SER A 409 -6.14 25.11 30.34
C SER A 409 -6.21 23.64 30.76
N VAL A 410 -7.10 23.30 31.69
CA VAL A 410 -7.30 21.91 32.12
C VAL A 410 -7.78 21.04 30.94
N SER A 411 -8.53 21.62 30.00
CA SER A 411 -8.96 20.92 28.77
C SER A 411 -7.79 20.51 27.88
N GLU A 412 -6.75 21.33 27.75
CA GLU A 412 -5.51 20.99 27.04
C GLU A 412 -4.80 19.79 27.67
N CYS A 413 -4.60 19.82 28.98
CA CYS A 413 -3.97 18.72 29.70
C CYS A 413 -4.78 17.41 29.59
N LEU A 414 -6.10 17.48 29.79
CA LEU A 414 -6.98 16.32 29.71
C LEU A 414 -7.13 15.79 28.28
N GLY A 415 -7.08 16.65 27.26
CA GLY A 415 -7.12 16.26 25.85
C GLY A 415 -5.80 15.65 25.34
N PHE A 416 -4.67 16.02 25.95
CA PHE A 416 -3.35 15.54 25.56
C PHE A 416 -3.09 14.09 25.98
N LEU A 417 -3.52 13.68 27.18
CA LEU A 417 -3.36 12.30 27.68
C LEU A 417 -3.92 11.21 26.75
N PRO A 418 -5.20 11.27 26.29
CA PRO A 418 -5.73 10.27 25.36
C PRO A 418 -5.04 10.34 23.99
N SER A 419 -4.58 11.52 23.57
CA SER A 419 -3.88 11.70 22.29
C SER A 419 -2.49 11.05 22.30
N ILE A 420 -1.75 11.14 23.43
CA ILE A 420 -0.52 10.38 23.63
C ILE A 420 -0.79 8.87 23.61
N ALA A 421 -1.84 8.42 24.31
CA ALA A 421 -2.18 6.99 24.33
C ALA A 421 -2.45 6.45 22.91
N VAL A 422 -3.19 7.20 22.09
CA VAL A 422 -3.44 6.86 20.68
C VAL A 422 -2.12 6.81 19.89
N ALA A 423 -1.25 7.80 20.04
CA ALA A 423 0.04 7.84 19.35
C ALA A 423 0.97 6.68 19.76
N VAL A 424 1.00 6.30 21.04
CA VAL A 424 1.78 5.16 21.54
C VAL A 424 1.22 3.84 21.02
N VAL A 425 -0.10 3.64 21.04
CA VAL A 425 -0.74 2.44 20.48
C VAL A 425 -0.43 2.30 18.99
N TRP A 426 -0.53 3.41 18.24
CA TRP A 426 -0.13 3.43 16.84
C TRP A 426 1.35 3.08 16.66
N TYR A 427 2.25 3.67 17.44
CA TYR A 427 3.69 3.43 17.32
C TYR A 427 4.05 1.95 17.57
N LEU A 428 3.45 1.32 18.59
CA LEU A 428 3.71 -0.09 18.92
C LEU A 428 3.10 -1.08 17.92
N HIS A 429 1.97 -0.73 17.29
CA HIS A 429 1.20 -1.61 16.41
C HIS A 429 0.99 -1.00 15.01
N ARG A 430 2.03 -0.35 14.51
CA ARG A 430 2.00 0.50 13.31
C ARG A 430 1.52 -0.22 12.05
N ARG A 431 1.85 -1.51 11.91
CA ARG A 431 1.42 -2.34 10.76
C ARG A 431 -0.07 -2.62 10.74
N THR A 432 -0.71 -2.69 11.91
CA THR A 432 -2.10 -3.13 12.03
C THR A 432 -3.05 -1.94 12.04
N TYR A 433 -2.73 -0.88 12.77
CA TYR A 433 -3.63 0.26 12.98
C TYR A 433 -3.35 1.43 12.02
N TRP A 434 -3.53 1.19 10.72
CA TRP A 434 -3.40 2.21 9.68
C TRP A 434 -4.35 3.40 9.87
N VAL A 435 -5.56 3.18 10.40
CA VAL A 435 -6.55 4.25 10.64
C VAL A 435 -6.05 5.29 11.63
N LEU A 436 -5.29 4.86 12.66
CA LEU A 436 -4.72 5.80 13.62
C LEU A 436 -3.66 6.69 12.96
N GLN A 437 -2.92 6.16 11.97
CA GLN A 437 -2.01 6.96 11.14
C GLN A 437 -2.78 8.02 10.37
N ASP A 438 -3.84 7.63 9.67
CA ASP A 438 -4.64 8.53 8.86
C ASP A 438 -5.29 9.63 9.71
N LEU A 439 -5.80 9.27 10.90
CA LEU A 439 -6.38 10.23 11.84
C LEU A 439 -5.35 11.29 12.29
N MET A 440 -4.14 10.87 12.65
CA MET A 440 -3.05 11.79 12.99
C MET A 440 -2.55 12.60 11.79
N GLY A 441 -2.50 12.00 10.61
CA GLY A 441 -2.12 12.68 9.37
C GLY A 441 -3.14 13.77 8.98
N ILE A 442 -4.44 13.48 9.16
CA ILE A 442 -5.53 14.45 8.95
C ILE A 442 -5.44 15.59 9.98
N SER A 443 -5.25 15.29 11.27
CA SER A 443 -5.12 16.35 12.28
C SER A 443 -3.88 17.23 12.04
N LEU A 444 -2.79 16.65 11.57
CA LEU A 444 -1.59 17.39 11.14
C LEU A 444 -1.89 18.31 9.95
N CYS A 445 -2.66 17.86 8.95
CA CYS A 445 -3.08 18.72 7.84
C CYS A 445 -3.93 19.92 8.33
N PHE A 446 -4.85 19.68 9.27
CA PHE A 446 -5.71 20.73 9.83
C PHE A 446 -4.91 21.79 10.57
N LEU A 447 -3.99 21.39 11.46
CA LEU A 447 -3.14 22.34 12.15
C LEU A 447 -2.19 23.06 11.21
N PHE A 448 -1.56 22.35 10.26
CA PHE A 448 -0.63 22.96 9.33
C PHE A 448 -1.29 24.07 8.52
N LEU A 449 -2.49 23.84 7.97
CA LEU A 449 -3.20 24.86 7.19
C LEU A 449 -3.76 26.00 8.04
N ARG A 450 -3.94 25.80 9.35
CA ARG A 450 -4.28 26.86 10.30
C ARG A 450 -3.08 27.76 10.62
N THR A 451 -1.93 27.16 10.90
CA THR A 451 -0.73 27.87 11.38
C THR A 451 0.07 28.49 10.24
N VAL A 452 0.21 27.81 9.11
CA VAL A 452 1.03 28.25 7.97
C VAL A 452 0.16 28.90 6.91
N GLN A 453 0.35 30.20 6.71
CA GLN A 453 -0.50 30.99 5.83
C GLN A 453 0.31 31.68 4.72
N LEU A 454 -0.23 31.66 3.50
CA LEU A 454 0.32 32.42 2.39
C LEU A 454 -0.17 33.88 2.47
N PRO A 455 0.72 34.88 2.40
CA PRO A 455 0.35 36.29 2.48
C PRO A 455 -0.15 36.85 1.14
N ASN A 456 0.34 36.31 0.02
CA ASN A 456 -0.04 36.76 -1.31
C ASN A 456 0.11 35.64 -2.36
N LEU A 457 -0.49 35.86 -3.54
CA LEU A 457 -0.44 34.94 -4.67
C LEU A 457 0.97 34.81 -5.25
N LYS A 458 1.84 35.82 -5.08
CA LYS A 458 3.25 35.74 -5.52
C LYS A 458 4.02 34.67 -4.73
N VAL A 459 3.88 34.62 -3.41
CA VAL A 459 4.52 33.56 -2.61
C VAL A 459 3.92 32.20 -2.95
N ALA A 460 2.60 32.14 -3.11
CA ALA A 460 1.90 30.91 -3.49
C ALA A 460 2.41 30.33 -4.82
N THR A 461 2.56 31.18 -5.84
CA THR A 461 3.10 30.78 -7.16
C THR A 461 4.53 30.29 -7.06
N VAL A 462 5.41 30.99 -6.32
CA VAL A 462 6.79 30.54 -6.10
C VAL A 462 6.83 29.18 -5.40
N LEU A 463 6.08 29.02 -4.31
CA LEU A 463 6.07 27.78 -3.54
C LEU A 463 5.56 26.59 -4.39
N LEU A 464 4.41 26.73 -5.06
CA LEU A 464 3.81 25.65 -5.83
C LEU A 464 4.58 25.30 -7.10
N THR A 465 5.21 26.27 -7.76
CA THR A 465 6.07 26.00 -8.92
C THR A 465 7.36 25.29 -8.51
N LEU A 466 7.95 25.64 -7.36
CA LEU A 466 9.07 24.90 -6.79
C LEU A 466 8.66 23.49 -6.35
N ALA A 467 7.49 23.34 -5.72
CA ALA A 467 6.97 22.04 -5.33
C ALA A 467 6.67 21.13 -6.53
N PHE A 468 6.12 21.68 -7.61
CA PHE A 468 5.97 21.00 -8.90
C PHE A 468 7.32 20.49 -9.43
N ALA A 469 8.33 21.36 -9.48
CA ALA A 469 9.66 20.99 -9.98
C ALA A 469 10.35 19.97 -9.08
N TYR A 470 10.19 20.10 -7.76
CA TYR A 470 10.69 19.18 -6.76
C TYR A 470 10.14 17.76 -6.96
N ASP A 471 8.82 17.64 -7.11
CA ASP A 471 8.14 16.35 -7.27
C ASP A 471 8.59 15.65 -8.57
N VAL A 472 8.64 16.38 -9.68
CA VAL A 472 9.16 15.87 -10.97
C VAL A 472 10.62 15.44 -10.86
N PHE A 473 11.47 16.25 -10.20
CA PHE A 473 12.88 15.92 -10.03
C PHE A 473 13.08 14.64 -9.22
N PHE A 474 12.44 14.52 -8.05
CA PHE A 474 12.66 13.38 -7.16
C PHE A 474 11.98 12.10 -7.63
N VAL A 475 10.91 12.17 -8.42
CA VAL A 475 10.27 10.98 -9.01
C VAL A 475 10.98 10.51 -10.28
N PHE A 476 11.24 11.39 -11.25
CA PHE A 476 11.73 10.97 -12.57
C PHE A 476 13.22 11.20 -12.81
N LEU A 477 13.82 12.25 -12.25
CA LEU A 477 15.23 12.58 -12.51
C LEU A 477 16.16 11.90 -11.51
N SER A 478 15.72 11.66 -10.27
CA SER A 478 16.57 11.06 -9.24
C SER A 478 17.17 9.69 -9.61
N PRO A 479 16.48 8.76 -10.30
CA PRO A 479 17.08 7.50 -10.73
C PRO A 479 18.29 7.67 -11.65
N ILE A 480 18.33 8.75 -12.46
CA ILE A 480 19.41 9.02 -13.40
C ILE A 480 20.69 9.42 -12.66
N PHE A 481 20.58 10.12 -11.53
CA PHE A 481 21.73 10.62 -10.76
C PHE A 481 22.17 9.68 -9.65
N PHE A 482 21.23 8.97 -9.01
CA PHE A 482 21.48 8.17 -7.80
C PHE A 482 21.36 6.65 -8.04
N GLY A 483 20.99 6.21 -9.25
CA GLY A 483 20.80 4.80 -9.59
C GLY A 483 19.48 4.20 -9.10
N SER A 484 18.81 4.84 -8.13
CA SER A 484 17.45 4.52 -7.66
C SER A 484 16.63 5.78 -7.41
N SER A 485 15.30 5.64 -7.38
CA SER A 485 14.40 6.74 -7.06
C SER A 485 14.44 7.05 -5.56
N VAL A 486 15.17 8.10 -5.19
CA VAL A 486 15.37 8.54 -3.79
C VAL A 486 14.04 8.67 -3.04
N MET A 487 13.03 9.28 -3.66
CA MET A 487 11.72 9.47 -3.03
C MET A 487 10.99 8.14 -2.81
N VAL A 488 11.11 7.18 -3.72
CA VAL A 488 10.46 5.86 -3.57
C VAL A 488 11.15 5.06 -2.48
N ASP A 489 12.48 5.00 -2.50
CA ASP A 489 13.26 4.27 -1.49
C ASP A 489 13.02 4.82 -0.09
N VAL A 490 13.01 6.15 0.07
CA VAL A 490 12.76 6.78 1.37
C VAL A 490 11.29 6.62 1.77
N ALA A 491 10.32 6.81 0.85
CA ALA A 491 8.88 6.65 1.14
C ALA A 491 8.50 5.22 1.53
N SER A 492 9.14 4.23 0.92
CA SER A 492 8.95 2.81 1.26
C SER A 492 9.74 2.37 2.50
N GLY A 493 10.63 3.22 3.05
CA GLY A 493 11.44 2.89 4.22
C GLY A 493 12.64 1.99 3.91
N GLY A 494 13.01 1.86 2.64
CA GLY A 494 14.13 1.06 2.16
C GLY A 494 13.77 0.13 0.98
N PRO A 495 14.74 -0.67 0.51
CA PRO A 495 14.53 -1.66 -0.54
C PRO A 495 13.46 -2.68 -0.11
N ALA A 496 12.47 -2.89 -0.99
CA ALA A 496 11.43 -3.90 -0.81
C ALA A 496 12.05 -5.29 -0.61
N ALA A 497 11.36 -6.19 0.09
CA ALA A 497 11.86 -7.50 0.47
C ALA A 497 12.43 -8.28 -0.72
N TYR A 498 11.79 -8.21 -1.89
CA TYR A 498 12.21 -8.90 -3.12
C TYR A 498 13.57 -8.45 -3.68
N THR A 499 14.07 -7.28 -3.29
CA THR A 499 15.38 -6.76 -3.69
C THR A 499 16.49 -7.09 -2.68
N LYS A 500 16.16 -7.67 -1.52
CA LYS A 500 17.13 -8.03 -0.49
C LYS A 500 17.92 -9.28 -0.88
N SER A 501 19.22 -9.30 -0.58
CA SER A 501 20.05 -10.50 -0.74
C SER A 501 19.52 -11.63 0.13
N GLY A 502 19.29 -12.81 -0.45
CA GLY A 502 18.73 -13.96 0.27
C GLY A 502 17.20 -14.01 0.28
N TYR A 503 16.52 -13.14 -0.50
CA TYR A 503 15.07 -13.22 -0.69
C TYR A 503 14.65 -14.61 -1.21
N PRO A 504 13.81 -15.35 -0.47
CA PRO A 504 13.52 -16.74 -0.80
C PRO A 504 12.42 -16.92 -1.86
N GLY A 505 11.80 -15.82 -2.34
CA GLY A 505 10.65 -15.83 -3.26
C GLY A 505 9.35 -15.38 -2.57
N VAL A 506 8.41 -14.76 -3.32
CA VAL A 506 7.14 -14.28 -2.72
C VAL A 506 6.27 -15.45 -2.22
N ASP A 507 6.38 -16.63 -2.83
CA ASP A 507 5.70 -17.86 -2.42
C ASP A 507 6.23 -18.42 -1.09
N TYR A 508 7.52 -18.25 -0.82
CA TYR A 508 8.10 -18.55 0.49
C TYR A 508 7.63 -17.54 1.54
N CYS A 509 7.67 -16.26 1.20
CA CYS A 509 7.34 -15.16 2.11
C CYS A 509 5.86 -15.10 2.51
N GLU A 510 4.97 -15.58 1.66
CA GLU A 510 3.56 -15.75 2.01
C GLU A 510 3.37 -16.77 3.13
N ARG A 511 4.10 -17.89 3.06
CA ARG A 511 4.02 -18.97 4.06
C ARG A 511 4.71 -18.59 5.36
N TYR A 512 5.82 -17.86 5.25
CA TYR A 512 6.65 -17.43 6.37
C TYR A 512 6.82 -15.89 6.38
N PRO A 513 5.75 -15.13 6.65
CA PRO A 513 5.77 -13.67 6.56
C PRO A 513 6.64 -13.01 7.64
N THR A 514 6.93 -13.73 8.71
CA THR A 514 7.81 -13.27 9.80
C THR A 514 9.28 -13.51 9.53
N TYR A 515 9.64 -14.21 8.45
CA TYR A 515 11.03 -14.45 8.09
C TYR A 515 11.72 -13.14 7.74
N SER A 516 12.91 -12.89 8.30
CA SER A 516 13.61 -11.60 8.23
C SER A 516 13.80 -11.07 6.79
N ALA A 517 14.10 -11.96 5.82
CA ALA A 517 14.25 -11.58 4.41
C ALA A 517 12.92 -11.26 3.70
N CYS A 518 11.79 -11.71 4.26
CA CYS A 518 10.45 -11.51 3.72
C CYS A 518 9.75 -10.26 4.26
N VAL A 519 10.26 -9.70 5.35
CA VAL A 519 9.67 -8.51 5.96
C VAL A 519 9.96 -7.29 5.09
N ASP A 520 8.91 -6.74 4.48
CA ASP A 520 8.98 -5.45 3.80
C ASP A 520 9.28 -4.31 4.80
N PRO A 521 10.04 -3.29 4.36
CA PRO A 521 10.21 -2.08 5.15
C PRO A 521 8.87 -1.37 5.33
N GLU A 522 8.72 -0.70 6.47
CA GLU A 522 7.49 0.03 6.76
C GLU A 522 7.52 1.38 6.05
N PRO A 523 6.48 1.73 5.26
CA PRO A 523 6.44 2.99 4.55
C PRO A 523 6.43 4.16 5.54
N MET A 524 6.96 5.32 5.17
CA MET A 524 6.99 6.50 6.05
C MET A 524 5.57 6.92 6.45
N PRO A 525 5.36 7.43 7.68
CA PRO A 525 4.01 7.71 8.20
C PRO A 525 3.36 8.97 7.60
N MET A 526 4.09 9.75 6.79
CA MET A 526 3.63 11.02 6.22
C MET A 526 2.74 10.84 4.97
N LEU A 527 1.83 9.87 5.02
CA LEU A 527 0.91 9.51 3.95
C LEU A 527 -0.37 8.91 4.53
N LEU A 528 -1.48 9.12 3.82
CA LEU A 528 -2.75 8.44 4.07
C LEU A 528 -2.72 7.07 3.38
N VAL A 529 -3.07 6.00 4.11
CA VAL A 529 -3.05 4.62 3.63
C VAL A 529 -4.45 4.05 3.61
N MET A 530 -4.85 3.46 2.49
CA MET A 530 -6.04 2.61 2.47
C MET A 530 -5.71 1.23 1.88
N PRO A 531 -6.00 0.11 2.59
CA PRO A 531 -5.85 -1.21 2.01
C PRO A 531 -6.75 -1.34 0.78
N ARG A 532 -6.29 -2.06 -0.26
CA ARG A 532 -7.10 -2.27 -1.46
C ARG A 532 -8.28 -3.19 -1.15
N ILE A 533 -9.49 -2.63 -1.20
CA ILE A 533 -10.77 -3.28 -0.96
C ILE A 533 -11.27 -3.78 -2.32
N MET A 534 -11.78 -5.02 -2.38
CA MET A 534 -12.30 -5.65 -3.60
C MET A 534 -11.27 -5.95 -4.72
N ASN A 535 -10.00 -5.60 -4.55
CA ASN A 535 -8.93 -6.01 -5.46
C ASN A 535 -8.24 -7.26 -4.93
N TRP A 536 -8.30 -8.34 -5.70
CA TRP A 536 -7.63 -9.59 -5.36
C TRP A 536 -6.10 -9.49 -5.41
N ALA A 537 -5.52 -8.47 -6.05
CA ALA A 537 -4.08 -8.27 -6.05
C ALA A 537 -3.53 -7.83 -4.67
N GLY A 538 -4.41 -7.43 -3.75
CA GLY A 538 -4.03 -6.93 -2.44
C GLY A 538 -3.21 -5.63 -2.50
N GLY A 539 -2.49 -5.35 -1.43
CA GLY A 539 -1.67 -4.13 -1.30
C GLY A 539 -2.44 -2.93 -0.74
N VAL A 540 -1.77 -1.77 -0.75
CA VAL A 540 -2.30 -0.52 -0.22
C VAL A 540 -2.31 0.57 -1.29
N SER A 541 -3.30 1.45 -1.21
CA SER A 541 -3.30 2.74 -1.90
C SER A 541 -2.72 3.78 -0.95
N MET A 542 -1.90 4.70 -1.48
CA MET A 542 -1.22 5.72 -0.69
C MET A 542 -1.45 7.11 -1.28
N LEU A 543 -1.57 8.11 -0.42
CA LEU A 543 -1.66 9.53 -0.80
C LEU A 543 -0.76 10.36 0.13
N GLY A 544 0.15 11.17 -0.44
CA GLY A 544 1.07 11.98 0.36
C GLY A 544 0.36 13.12 1.09
N LEU A 545 0.73 13.39 2.35
CA LEU A 545 0.19 14.56 3.08
C LEU A 545 0.64 15.88 2.42
N GLY A 546 1.81 15.89 1.79
CA GLY A 546 2.31 17.05 1.04
C GLY A 546 1.39 17.45 -0.12
N ASP A 547 0.77 16.47 -0.78
CA ASP A 547 -0.16 16.69 -1.90
C ASP A 547 -1.48 17.32 -1.45
N ILE A 548 -1.82 17.18 -0.17
CA ILE A 548 -2.99 17.82 0.47
C ILE A 548 -2.60 19.22 0.97
N ILE A 549 -1.46 19.31 1.66
CA ILE A 549 -1.01 20.53 2.34
C ILE A 549 -0.60 21.62 1.34
N MET A 550 0.20 21.32 0.32
CA MET A 550 0.73 22.33 -0.61
C MET A 550 -0.41 23.07 -1.35
N PRO A 551 -1.36 22.38 -1.99
CA PRO A 551 -2.51 23.01 -2.62
C PRO A 551 -3.51 23.56 -1.59
N GLY A 552 -3.62 22.93 -0.42
CA GLY A 552 -4.48 23.39 0.67
C GLY A 552 -4.13 24.79 1.19
N MET A 553 -2.84 25.17 1.19
CA MET A 553 -2.43 26.54 1.52
C MET A 553 -2.99 27.55 0.51
N LEU A 554 -3.03 27.20 -0.78
CA LEU A 554 -3.64 28.03 -1.82
C LEU A 554 -5.16 28.11 -1.65
N HIS A 555 -5.83 27.02 -1.28
CA HIS A 555 -7.26 27.02 -0.93
C HIS A 555 -7.54 27.98 0.23
N SER A 556 -6.74 27.92 1.30
CA SER A 556 -6.92 28.77 2.47
C SER A 556 -6.73 30.24 2.10
N PHE A 557 -5.73 30.55 1.27
CA PHE A 557 -5.56 31.90 0.71
C PHE A 557 -6.79 32.35 -0.11
N ALA A 558 -7.29 31.52 -1.02
CA ALA A 558 -8.46 31.84 -1.83
C ALA A 558 -9.73 32.06 -0.99
N GLN A 559 -9.96 31.23 0.04
CA GLN A 559 -11.10 31.38 0.94
C GLN A 559 -11.00 32.65 1.79
N ARG A 560 -9.81 32.98 2.31
CA ARG A 560 -9.58 34.24 3.03
C ARG A 560 -9.84 35.45 2.14
N TYR A 561 -9.39 35.40 0.88
CA TYR A 561 -9.66 36.45 -0.10
C TYR A 561 -11.15 36.59 -0.44
N ASP A 562 -11.85 35.47 -0.62
CA ASP A 562 -13.31 35.47 -0.83
C ASP A 562 -14.03 36.12 0.36
N TYR A 563 -13.67 35.79 1.60
CA TYR A 563 -14.25 36.41 2.79
C TYR A 563 -13.99 37.92 2.88
N ALA A 564 -12.80 38.39 2.49
CA ALA A 564 -12.49 39.82 2.45
C ALA A 564 -13.30 40.60 1.39
N ARG A 565 -13.78 39.91 0.34
CA ARG A 565 -14.57 40.50 -0.77
C ARG A 565 -16.07 40.16 -0.67
N GLY A 566 -16.55 39.73 0.49
CA GLY A 566 -17.97 39.42 0.71
C GLY A 566 -18.48 38.15 0.00
N GLY A 567 -17.60 37.22 -0.36
CA GLY A 567 -17.94 35.88 -0.88
C GLY A 567 -18.49 35.81 -2.31
N THR A 568 -18.54 36.93 -3.03
CA THR A 568 -19.23 37.04 -4.33
C THR A 568 -18.53 36.31 -5.49
N LYS A 569 -17.20 36.17 -5.44
CA LYS A 569 -16.39 35.66 -6.57
C LYS A 569 -16.14 34.14 -6.56
N ASN A 570 -16.40 33.47 -5.43
CA ASN A 570 -16.32 32.01 -5.26
C ASN A 570 -15.00 31.36 -5.75
N TYR A 571 -13.84 32.03 -5.56
CA TYR A 571 -12.54 31.46 -5.92
C TYR A 571 -12.25 30.16 -5.18
N PHE A 572 -12.68 30.03 -3.92
CA PHE A 572 -12.56 28.80 -3.13
C PHE A 572 -13.24 27.61 -3.81
N ARG A 573 -14.47 27.78 -4.33
CA ARG A 573 -15.19 26.69 -5.01
C ARG A 573 -14.47 26.26 -6.30
N MET A 574 -13.95 27.22 -7.05
CA MET A 574 -13.16 26.93 -8.25
C MET A 574 -11.88 26.14 -7.89
N MET A 575 -11.21 26.52 -6.79
CA MET A 575 -10.04 25.77 -6.30
C MET A 575 -10.41 24.37 -5.81
N ALA A 576 -11.51 24.23 -5.07
CA ALA A 576 -12.04 22.95 -4.63
C ALA A 576 -12.25 21.97 -5.80
N ILE A 577 -12.87 22.44 -6.88
CA ILE A 577 -13.08 21.65 -8.10
C ILE A 577 -11.73 21.34 -8.77
N GLY A 578 -10.86 22.35 -8.90
CA GLY A 578 -9.53 22.20 -9.50
C GLY A 578 -8.67 21.15 -8.79
N TYR A 579 -8.67 21.15 -7.46
CA TYR A 579 -7.96 20.16 -6.64
C TYR A 579 -8.55 18.75 -6.80
N ALA A 580 -9.87 18.61 -6.72
CA ALA A 580 -10.55 17.32 -6.89
C ALA A 580 -10.27 16.71 -8.27
N VAL A 581 -10.31 17.52 -9.34
CA VAL A 581 -9.98 17.11 -10.71
C VAL A 581 -8.50 16.76 -10.83
N GLY A 582 -7.59 17.60 -10.30
CA GLY A 582 -6.15 17.36 -10.36
C GLY A 582 -5.74 16.06 -9.67
N LEU A 583 -6.29 15.80 -8.48
CA LEU A 583 -6.04 14.58 -7.74
C LEU A 583 -6.63 13.34 -8.45
N ALA A 584 -7.79 13.47 -9.08
CA ALA A 584 -8.38 12.40 -9.90
C ALA A 584 -7.52 12.09 -11.14
N LEU A 585 -6.99 13.12 -11.81
CA LEU A 585 -6.07 12.96 -12.94
C LEU A 585 -4.76 12.29 -12.53
N ALA A 586 -4.19 12.64 -11.37
CA ALA A 586 -3.00 11.98 -10.83
C ALA A 586 -3.25 10.48 -10.61
N ASN A 587 -4.39 10.13 -10.00
CA ASN A 587 -4.77 8.74 -9.78
C ASN A 587 -4.99 7.98 -11.11
N LEU A 588 -5.66 8.61 -12.07
CA LEU A 588 -5.85 8.04 -13.42
C LEU A 588 -4.52 7.82 -14.14
N ALA A 589 -3.56 8.74 -14.01
CA ALA A 589 -2.24 8.61 -14.61
C ALA A 589 -1.46 7.43 -14.02
N VAL A 590 -1.50 7.23 -12.70
CA VAL A 590 -0.89 6.05 -12.04
C VAL A 590 -1.53 4.75 -12.54
N MET A 591 -2.86 4.74 -12.69
CA MET A 591 -3.59 3.58 -13.20
C MET A 591 -3.21 3.20 -14.64
N ILE A 592 -3.04 4.20 -15.52
CA ILE A 592 -2.67 3.98 -16.93
C ILE A 592 -1.19 3.59 -17.05
N THR A 593 -0.30 4.27 -16.33
CA THR A 593 1.15 4.09 -16.49
C THR A 593 1.72 2.96 -15.65
N SER A 594 0.98 2.45 -14.66
CA SER A 594 1.44 1.43 -13.70
C SER A 594 2.75 1.80 -12.98
N MET A 595 3.06 3.10 -12.91
CA MET A 595 4.25 3.65 -12.26
C MET A 595 3.83 4.78 -11.32
N GLY A 596 4.65 5.05 -10.30
CA GLY A 596 4.47 6.22 -9.44
C GLY A 596 4.55 7.51 -10.26
N GLN A 597 3.57 8.38 -10.09
CA GLN A 597 3.49 9.66 -10.80
C GLN A 597 3.62 10.83 -9.80
N PRO A 598 4.30 11.92 -10.15
CA PRO A 598 4.33 13.13 -9.33
C PRO A 598 2.93 13.76 -9.29
N ALA A 599 2.27 13.73 -8.14
CA ALA A 599 0.88 14.18 -8.01
C ALA A 599 0.74 15.69 -8.23
N LEU A 600 1.73 16.48 -7.79
CA LEU A 600 1.72 17.94 -7.96
C LEU A 600 1.81 18.36 -9.44
N MET A 601 2.29 17.47 -10.32
CA MET A 601 2.28 17.70 -11.77
C MET A 601 0.86 17.89 -12.31
N TYR A 602 -0.14 17.25 -11.72
CA TYR A 602 -1.54 17.35 -12.12
C TYR A 602 -2.30 18.38 -11.30
N ILE A 603 -2.01 18.48 -9.99
CA ILE A 603 -2.74 19.35 -9.07
C ILE A 603 -2.38 20.82 -9.24
N VAL A 604 -1.09 21.16 -9.44
CA VAL A 604 -0.67 22.57 -9.55
C VAL A 604 -1.29 23.25 -10.77
N PRO A 605 -1.26 22.67 -11.99
CA PRO A 605 -1.92 23.26 -13.15
C PRO A 605 -3.44 23.36 -12.99
N SER A 606 -4.08 22.39 -12.35
CA SER A 606 -5.54 22.38 -12.17
C SER A 606 -6.05 23.32 -11.09
N THR A 607 -5.18 23.79 -10.19
CA THR A 607 -5.52 24.76 -9.14
C THR A 607 -4.98 26.15 -9.47
N LEU A 608 -3.66 26.32 -9.49
CA LEU A 608 -3.02 27.61 -9.67
C LEU A 608 -3.33 28.26 -11.03
N GLY A 609 -3.40 27.46 -12.09
CA GLY A 609 -3.71 27.91 -13.45
C GLY A 609 -5.07 28.62 -13.53
N PRO A 610 -6.19 27.93 -13.20
CA PRO A 610 -7.52 28.54 -13.14
C PRO A 610 -7.59 29.77 -12.23
N LEU A 611 -6.88 29.78 -11.09
CA LEU A 611 -6.87 30.93 -10.19
C LEU A 611 -6.25 32.17 -10.84
N ILE A 612 -5.11 32.02 -11.51
CA ILE A 612 -4.46 33.11 -12.22
C ILE A 612 -5.35 33.61 -13.38
N ILE A 613 -5.97 32.71 -14.12
CA ILE A 613 -6.85 33.07 -15.25
C ILE A 613 -8.10 33.82 -14.73
N ALA A 614 -8.77 33.29 -13.72
CA ALA A 614 -9.98 33.89 -13.17
C ALA A 614 -9.70 35.23 -12.49
N SER A 615 -8.62 35.34 -11.70
CA SER A 615 -8.24 36.60 -11.06
C SER A 615 -7.87 37.68 -12.08
N LYS A 616 -7.25 37.32 -13.22
CA LYS A 616 -7.01 38.27 -14.33
C LYS A 616 -8.32 38.71 -14.99
N ARG A 617 -9.22 37.77 -15.28
CA ARG A 617 -10.53 38.08 -15.89
C ARG A 617 -11.40 38.98 -15.00
N ASN A 618 -11.32 38.78 -13.69
CA ASN A 618 -12.11 39.54 -12.71
C ASN A 618 -11.46 40.86 -12.29
N GLY A 619 -10.25 41.18 -12.75
CA GLY A 619 -9.51 42.39 -12.36
C GLY A 619 -8.84 42.33 -10.98
N ASP A 620 -8.91 41.18 -10.30
CA ASP A 620 -8.41 40.98 -8.93
C ASP A 620 -6.93 40.57 -8.85
N PHE A 621 -6.33 40.24 -10.00
CA PHE A 621 -4.97 39.69 -10.06
C PHE A 621 -3.95 40.57 -9.35
N ARG A 622 -3.95 41.89 -9.58
CA ARG A 622 -2.96 42.80 -8.98
C ARG A 622 -3.11 42.85 -7.46
N ALA A 623 -4.34 42.88 -6.96
CA ALA A 623 -4.64 42.86 -5.53
C ALA A 623 -4.16 41.56 -4.87
N MET A 624 -4.45 40.40 -5.47
CA MET A 624 -4.00 39.09 -4.99
C MET A 624 -2.47 38.92 -5.09
N TRP A 625 -1.85 39.48 -6.12
CA TRP A 625 -0.43 39.30 -6.43
C TRP A 625 0.50 40.00 -5.44
N SER A 626 0.28 41.29 -5.20
CA SER A 626 1.11 42.07 -4.28
C SER A 626 0.63 42.00 -2.83
N GLY A 627 -0.52 41.36 -2.58
CA GLY A 627 -1.17 41.43 -1.27
C GLY A 627 -1.61 42.86 -0.95
N ALA A 628 -1.92 43.68 -1.97
CA ALA A 628 -2.29 45.10 -1.82
C ALA A 628 -3.74 45.27 -1.31
N VAL A 629 -4.14 44.40 -0.40
CA VAL A 629 -5.09 44.71 0.66
C VAL A 629 -4.25 44.69 1.93
N GLY A 630 -3.50 45.76 2.20
CA GLY A 630 -3.18 46.09 3.58
C GLY A 630 -4.51 46.30 4.35
N PHE A 631 -4.66 46.08 5.65
CA PHE A 631 -3.68 46.18 6.73
C PHE A 631 -2.56 47.18 6.43
N GLU A 632 -2.95 48.31 5.85
CA GLU A 632 -2.07 49.45 5.63
C GLU A 632 -2.11 50.27 6.93
N SER A 633 -1.16 49.99 7.83
CA SER A 633 -0.85 50.86 8.95
C SER A 633 -0.29 52.16 8.40
N THR A 634 -1.20 53.09 8.09
CA THR A 634 -0.80 54.46 7.73
C THR A 634 -0.22 55.10 8.99
N THR A 635 1.10 55.05 9.13
CA THR A 635 1.81 55.81 10.16
C THR A 635 1.80 57.27 9.74
N ARG A 636 0.83 58.04 10.24
CA ARG A 636 0.98 59.50 10.29
C ARG A 636 1.85 59.83 11.49
N SER A 637 3.07 60.29 11.22
CA SER A 637 3.87 60.99 12.21
C SER A 637 3.16 62.30 12.55
N SER A 638 2.60 62.38 13.75
CA SER A 638 2.31 63.65 14.41
C SER A 638 3.32 63.80 15.54
N TYR A 639 4.00 64.94 15.56
CA TYR A 639 4.82 65.37 16.68
C TYR A 639 3.91 65.60 17.90
N ASP A 640 4.45 65.28 19.09
CA ASP A 640 3.99 65.53 20.45
C ASP A 640 3.05 64.51 21.15
N GLY A 641 3.62 63.78 22.12
CA GLY A 641 2.93 63.26 23.33
C GLY A 641 2.12 61.95 23.16
N PRO A 642 1.98 61.13 24.22
CA PRO A 642 1.58 59.72 24.07
C PRO A 642 0.07 59.58 23.87
N GLU A 643 -0.34 59.43 22.61
CA GLU A 643 -1.74 59.40 22.19
C GLU A 643 -2.15 58.00 21.70
N TYR A 644 -3.19 57.46 22.31
CA TYR A 644 -3.85 56.21 21.91
C TYR A 644 -4.55 56.40 20.56
N SER A 645 -4.26 55.52 19.60
CA SER A 645 -4.86 55.54 18.27
C SER A 645 -6.27 54.92 18.27
N ALA A 646 -7.30 55.75 18.15
CA ALA A 646 -8.65 55.29 17.80
C ALA A 646 -8.74 55.09 16.27
N VAL A 647 -9.20 53.90 15.84
CA VAL A 647 -9.37 53.55 14.42
C VAL A 647 -10.85 53.63 14.06
N SER A 648 -11.19 54.60 13.21
CA SER A 648 -12.51 54.73 12.58
C SER A 648 -12.40 54.37 11.11
N LEU A 649 -13.13 53.33 10.65
CA LEU A 649 -13.27 53.02 9.23
C LEU A 649 -14.40 53.86 8.62
N VAL A 650 -14.05 54.75 7.71
CA VAL A 650 -14.99 55.41 6.79
C VAL A 650 -15.12 54.52 5.55
N GLY A 651 -16.35 54.18 5.18
CA GLY A 651 -16.69 53.49 3.92
C GLY A 651 -16.43 54.38 2.69
N PRO A 652 -16.71 53.87 1.48
CA PRO A 652 -16.24 54.45 0.22
C PRO A 652 -16.57 55.93 0.02
#